data_AF-A0A961KK71-F1
#
_entry.id   AF-A0A961KK71-F1
#
_cell.length_a   1.000
_cell.length_b   1.000
_cell.length_c   1.000
_cell.angle_alpha   90.00
_cell.angle_beta   90.00
_cell.angle_gamma   90.00
#
_symmetry.space_group_name_H-M   'P 1'
#
loop_
_entity.id
_entity.type
_entity.pdbx_description
1 polymer ?
#
loop_
_entity_poly.entity_id
_entity_poly.type
_entity_poly.pdbx_seq_one_letter_code
_entity_poly.pdbx_strand_id
1 'polypeptide(L)'
;MTQTQKDRPWLIRTYAGHSTAAASNALYRGNLEKGQTGLSVAFDLPTQTGYDSDHVLARGEVGKVGVPVCHLGDMRALFDGIPLEQMNTSMTINATAPWLLALYIAVAEEQGADVARLTGTVQNDLIKEYLSRGTYVCPPKPSLKMIADVAEYCYANVPKWNPMNVCSYHLQEAGATPEQELAFALATAIAVLDELRPRVPEGDFPALVGRISFFVNAGIRFVTEMCKMRAFVDLWDEICETRYGVTDPKFRRFRYGVQVNSLGLTEQQPENNVYRILIEMLAVTLSKKARARAVQLPAWNEALGLPRPWDQQWSMRMQQILAFETDLLEYDDLFDENPAVDAKVAALKQGARAELANLDSMGGAISAIEYMKGRLVDSNADRLNRIEAGETVVVGVNRFTTSEPSPLTSAEGGILVVDAEVEQDQIGRLNAWRDSRDAGAVERALAALREAARSGANVMGPSIDAARAGVTTGEWAEEMRRAHGTYRGPTGVSASVSNRTEGLEELRAAVDAVSDRLGRRLKFLIGKPGLDGHSNGAEQIAFRARDCGMDISYDGIRLTPEEIAQTAARDGAHVIGLSILSGSHLPLVRDVIERLEAAGLRHVPVVVGGIIPDEDARALTAMGVAKVYTPKDFELNTIMRDIVVLADPEAIAAE
;
A
#
# COMPACT_ATOMS: atom_id res chain seq x y z
N MET A 1 43.77 15.32 16.94
CA MET A 1 42.48 14.63 16.91
C MET A 1 42.45 13.85 15.62
N THR A 2 42.32 12.53 15.68
CA THR A 2 42.10 11.70 14.48
C THR A 2 40.82 12.20 13.81
N GLN A 3 40.89 12.51 12.52
CA GLN A 3 39.77 13.05 11.76
C GLN A 3 38.71 11.95 11.68
N THR A 4 37.62 12.09 12.44
CA THR A 4 36.55 11.10 12.47
C THR A 4 35.93 10.99 11.07
N GLN A 5 35.88 9.77 10.52
CA GLN A 5 35.36 9.56 9.18
C GLN A 5 33.82 9.63 9.21
N LYS A 6 33.27 10.72 8.67
CA LYS A 6 31.84 10.94 8.55
C LYS A 6 31.20 9.91 7.60
N ASP A 7 30.14 9.25 8.06
CA ASP A 7 29.31 8.36 7.24
C ASP A 7 28.61 9.13 6.11
N ARG A 8 28.35 8.45 4.99
CA ARG A 8 27.46 9.00 3.96
C ARG A 8 26.02 9.03 4.48
N PRO A 9 25.25 10.09 4.21
CA PRO A 9 23.83 10.12 4.55
C PRO A 9 23.07 9.04 3.76
N TRP A 10 21.88 8.71 4.25
CA TRP A 10 20.92 7.88 3.51
C TRP A 10 20.46 8.59 2.22
N LEU A 11 19.88 7.83 1.30
CA LEU A 11 19.21 8.40 0.13
C LEU A 11 17.96 9.16 0.59
N ILE A 12 17.93 10.45 0.27
CA ILE A 12 16.76 11.32 0.50
C ILE A 12 15.84 11.13 -0.70
N ARG A 13 14.69 10.47 -0.48
CA ARG A 13 13.67 10.20 -1.50
C ARG A 13 12.37 10.88 -1.11
N THR A 14 11.69 11.46 -2.10
CA THR A 14 10.28 11.83 -1.99
C THR A 14 9.48 10.89 -2.87
N TYR A 15 8.39 10.35 -2.32
CA TYR A 15 7.41 9.61 -3.10
C TYR A 15 6.58 10.61 -3.89
N ALA A 16 6.64 10.53 -5.21
CA ALA A 16 6.00 11.52 -6.06
C ALA A 16 5.50 10.87 -7.35
N GLY A 17 4.44 11.45 -7.89
CA GLY A 17 3.78 11.00 -9.11
C GLY A 17 2.28 11.11 -8.92
N HIS A 18 1.64 11.92 -9.76
CA HIS A 18 0.19 12.07 -9.84
C HIS A 18 -0.15 12.77 -11.17
N SER A 19 -1.43 12.83 -11.50
CA SER A 19 -1.94 13.49 -12.70
C SER A 19 -1.44 12.81 -13.98
N THR A 20 -0.46 13.38 -14.68
CA THR A 20 0.06 12.85 -15.95
C THR A 20 1.55 12.52 -15.85
N ALA A 21 2.06 11.72 -16.78
CA ALA A 21 3.49 11.39 -16.86
C ALA A 21 4.37 12.65 -17.02
N ALA A 22 3.94 13.62 -17.84
CA ALA A 22 4.64 14.88 -18.02
C ALA A 22 4.65 15.75 -16.75
N ALA A 23 3.53 15.85 -16.03
CA ALA A 23 3.46 16.57 -14.77
C ALA A 23 4.36 15.93 -13.70
N SER A 24 4.37 14.59 -13.63
CA SER A 24 5.23 13.83 -12.74
C SER A 24 6.71 14.01 -13.08
N ASN A 25 7.08 14.02 -14.37
CA ASN A 25 8.44 14.34 -14.82
C ASN A 25 8.89 15.74 -14.35
N ALA A 26 8.05 16.76 -14.54
CA ALA A 26 8.35 18.12 -14.10
C ALA A 26 8.58 18.19 -12.57
N LEU A 27 7.76 17.47 -11.80
CA LEU A 27 7.93 17.34 -10.35
C LEU A 27 9.25 16.65 -9.97
N TYR A 28 9.62 15.56 -10.65
CA TYR A 28 10.89 14.87 -10.43
C TYR A 28 12.08 15.77 -10.67
N ARG A 29 12.12 16.47 -11.81
CA ARG A 29 13.19 17.42 -12.13
C ARG A 29 13.28 18.54 -11.10
N GLY A 30 12.14 19.12 -10.73
CA GLY A 30 12.07 20.17 -9.71
C GLY A 30 12.52 19.70 -8.32
N ASN A 31 12.29 18.44 -7.94
CA ASN A 31 12.76 17.91 -6.66
C ASN A 31 14.25 17.53 -6.69
N LEU A 32 14.76 17.02 -7.83
CA LEU A 32 16.20 16.81 -8.02
C LEU A 32 16.99 18.12 -7.85
N GLU A 33 16.50 19.22 -8.40
CA GLU A 33 17.08 20.57 -8.22
C GLU A 33 17.09 21.02 -6.74
N LYS A 34 16.17 20.51 -5.91
CA LYS A 34 16.05 20.85 -4.49
C LYS A 34 16.85 19.92 -3.56
N GLY A 35 17.60 18.98 -4.12
CA GLY A 35 18.50 18.08 -3.39
C GLY A 35 17.97 16.67 -3.14
N GLN A 36 16.90 16.24 -3.84
CA GLN A 36 16.54 14.82 -3.92
C GLN A 36 17.67 14.05 -4.62
N THR A 37 18.00 12.85 -4.11
CA THR A 37 19.17 12.06 -4.60
C THR A 37 18.78 10.72 -5.25
N GLY A 38 17.51 10.37 -5.25
CA GLY A 38 16.98 9.21 -5.97
C GLY A 38 15.49 9.36 -6.24
N LEU A 39 14.99 8.75 -7.31
CA LEU A 39 13.60 8.83 -7.72
C LEU A 39 12.77 7.73 -7.05
N SER A 40 11.52 8.04 -6.71
CA SER A 40 10.55 7.09 -6.17
C SER A 40 9.22 7.32 -6.87
N VAL A 41 8.86 6.42 -7.79
CA VAL A 41 7.70 6.55 -8.68
C VAL A 41 6.46 5.96 -8.02
N ALA A 42 5.42 6.78 -7.92
CA ALA A 42 4.08 6.38 -7.51
C ALA A 42 3.19 6.17 -8.73
N PHE A 43 2.68 4.96 -8.95
CA PHE A 43 1.77 4.65 -10.06
C PHE A 43 0.31 4.72 -9.61
N ASP A 44 -0.61 5.05 -10.52
CA ASP A 44 -2.03 5.03 -10.21
C ASP A 44 -2.57 3.61 -9.98
N LEU A 45 -3.78 3.49 -9.43
CA LEU A 45 -4.38 2.18 -9.14
C LEU A 45 -4.62 1.33 -10.40
N PRO A 46 -5.10 1.88 -11.53
CA PRO A 46 -5.18 1.15 -12.80
C PRO A 46 -3.84 0.52 -13.20
N THR A 47 -2.75 1.29 -13.21
CA THR A 47 -1.41 0.77 -13.55
C THR A 47 -0.94 -0.31 -12.58
N GLN A 48 -1.17 -0.12 -11.27
CA GLN A 48 -0.80 -1.08 -10.24
C GLN A 48 -1.55 -2.42 -10.37
N THR A 49 -2.81 -2.36 -10.81
CA THR A 49 -3.70 -3.52 -10.92
C THR A 49 -3.82 -4.07 -12.34
N GLY A 50 -3.07 -3.52 -13.31
CA GLY A 50 -3.02 -4.02 -14.67
C GLY A 50 -4.28 -3.70 -15.49
N TYR A 51 -4.79 -2.49 -15.36
CA TYR A 51 -5.88 -1.97 -16.20
C TYR A 51 -5.41 -0.74 -16.96
N ASP A 52 -5.86 -0.62 -18.20
CA ASP A 52 -5.72 0.61 -18.96
C ASP A 52 -6.72 1.67 -18.47
N SER A 53 -6.43 2.95 -18.73
CA SER A 53 -7.25 4.08 -18.25
C SER A 53 -8.69 4.10 -18.77
N ASP A 54 -9.01 3.37 -19.85
CA ASP A 54 -10.36 3.28 -20.41
C ASP A 54 -11.17 2.09 -19.87
N HIS A 55 -10.59 1.28 -18.98
CA HIS A 55 -11.27 0.13 -18.39
C HIS A 55 -12.34 0.57 -17.38
N VAL A 56 -13.46 -0.15 -17.30
CA VAL A 56 -14.58 0.19 -16.41
C VAL A 56 -14.18 0.33 -14.93
N LEU A 57 -13.27 -0.51 -14.46
CA LEU A 57 -12.74 -0.43 -13.09
C LEU A 57 -11.78 0.75 -12.86
N ALA A 58 -11.20 1.33 -13.92
CA ALA A 58 -10.26 2.46 -13.80
C ALA A 58 -10.97 3.81 -13.62
N ARG A 59 -12.27 3.88 -13.91
CA ARG A 59 -13.06 5.11 -13.94
C ARG A 59 -12.96 5.88 -12.62
N GLY A 60 -12.61 7.16 -12.72
CA GLY A 60 -12.46 8.05 -11.58
C GLY A 60 -11.12 7.91 -10.83
N GLU A 61 -10.32 6.88 -11.11
CA GLU A 61 -9.06 6.59 -10.41
C GLU A 61 -7.79 6.85 -11.23
N VAL A 62 -7.96 7.14 -12.53
CA VAL A 62 -6.86 7.45 -13.45
C VAL A 62 -6.11 8.69 -12.97
N GLY A 63 -4.81 8.55 -12.72
CA GLY A 63 -3.94 9.66 -12.32
C GLY A 63 -4.22 10.26 -10.93
N LYS A 64 -5.14 9.69 -10.13
CA LYS A 64 -5.52 10.25 -8.82
C LYS A 64 -4.42 10.13 -7.80
N VAL A 65 -3.95 8.91 -7.55
CA VAL A 65 -2.99 8.59 -6.46
C VAL A 65 -1.59 8.28 -6.96
N GLY A 66 -1.34 8.52 -8.25
CA GLY A 66 -0.12 8.11 -8.93
C GLY A 66 -0.13 8.51 -10.40
N VAL A 67 0.98 8.30 -11.10
CA VAL A 67 1.05 8.50 -12.56
C VAL A 67 0.37 7.34 -13.29
N PRO A 68 -0.49 7.61 -14.31
CA PRO A 68 -0.99 6.58 -15.22
C PRO A 68 0.11 6.19 -16.21
N VAL A 69 0.38 4.89 -16.33
CA VAL A 69 1.30 4.35 -17.34
C VAL A 69 0.61 3.20 -18.07
N CYS A 70 0.03 3.51 -19.23
CA CYS A 70 -0.69 2.54 -20.06
C CYS A 70 0.21 1.90 -21.11
N HIS A 71 1.28 2.54 -21.54
CA HIS A 71 2.15 2.04 -22.60
C HIS A 71 3.55 2.66 -22.56
N LEU A 72 4.44 2.22 -23.45
CA LEU A 72 5.81 2.70 -23.55
C LEU A 72 5.91 4.22 -23.71
N GLY A 73 5.01 4.85 -24.47
CA GLY A 73 4.93 6.31 -24.60
C GLY A 73 4.78 7.08 -23.28
N ASP A 74 4.00 6.58 -22.30
CA ASP A 74 3.85 7.23 -21.00
C ASP A 74 5.14 7.11 -20.19
N MET A 75 5.80 5.95 -20.26
CA MET A 75 7.11 5.74 -19.62
C MET A 75 8.19 6.67 -20.21
N ARG A 76 8.16 6.91 -21.53
CA ARG A 76 9.03 7.89 -22.18
C ARG A 76 8.78 9.29 -21.63
N ALA A 77 7.51 9.72 -21.56
CA ALA A 77 7.15 11.03 -21.05
C ALA A 77 7.55 11.20 -19.57
N LEU A 78 7.41 10.14 -18.77
CA LEU A 78 7.77 10.15 -17.35
C LEU A 78 9.27 10.40 -17.12
N PHE A 79 10.12 9.91 -18.00
CA PHE A 79 11.58 10.00 -17.89
C PHE A 79 12.23 10.89 -18.96
N ASP A 80 11.46 11.74 -19.63
CA ASP A 80 11.99 12.70 -20.59
C ASP A 80 13.02 13.63 -19.92
N GLY A 81 14.18 13.78 -20.55
CA GLY A 81 15.30 14.55 -19.99
C GLY A 81 15.93 13.98 -18.72
N ILE A 82 15.57 12.77 -18.28
CA ILE A 82 16.16 12.09 -17.10
C ILE A 82 16.98 10.88 -17.60
N PRO A 83 18.32 10.91 -17.52
CA PRO A 83 19.17 9.82 -18.02
C PRO A 83 19.11 8.60 -17.10
N LEU A 84 18.37 7.56 -17.50
CA LEU A 84 18.07 6.40 -16.64
C LEU A 84 19.32 5.63 -16.17
N GLU A 85 20.38 5.60 -16.98
CA GLU A 85 21.67 4.97 -16.62
C GLU A 85 22.34 5.62 -15.39
N GLN A 86 22.07 6.91 -15.16
CA GLN A 86 22.70 7.69 -14.10
C GLN A 86 21.81 7.84 -12.86
N MET A 87 20.57 7.36 -12.92
CA MET A 87 19.60 7.50 -11.84
C MET A 87 19.53 6.26 -10.96
N ASN A 88 19.15 6.49 -9.71
CA ASN A 88 18.70 5.44 -8.80
C ASN A 88 17.18 5.52 -8.69
N THR A 89 16.48 4.66 -9.42
CA THR A 89 15.02 4.70 -9.54
C THR A 89 14.38 3.61 -8.70
N SER A 90 13.44 3.98 -7.83
CA SER A 90 12.58 3.07 -7.11
C SER A 90 11.18 3.08 -7.73
N MET A 91 10.65 1.93 -8.11
CA MET A 91 9.29 1.75 -8.61
C MET A 91 8.47 0.98 -7.58
N THR A 92 7.50 1.65 -6.97
CA THR A 92 6.57 1.04 -6.01
C THR A 92 5.47 0.30 -6.77
N ILE A 93 5.85 -0.85 -7.31
CA ILE A 93 5.00 -1.68 -8.17
C ILE A 93 5.16 -3.15 -7.84
N ASN A 94 4.06 -3.91 -7.92
CA ASN A 94 3.99 -5.31 -7.46
C ASN A 94 3.44 -6.24 -8.54
N ALA A 95 2.11 -6.33 -8.70
CA ALA A 95 1.50 -7.29 -9.64
C ALA A 95 1.97 -7.08 -11.09
N THR A 96 2.13 -5.82 -11.49
CA THR A 96 2.63 -5.42 -12.80
C THR A 96 4.14 -5.11 -12.78
N ALA A 97 4.88 -5.49 -11.73
CA ALA A 97 6.33 -5.25 -11.66
C ALA A 97 7.12 -5.80 -12.86
N PRO A 98 6.83 -7.01 -13.40
CA PRO A 98 7.49 -7.47 -14.62
C PRO A 98 7.27 -6.53 -15.81
N TRP A 99 6.04 -6.04 -15.97
CA TRP A 99 5.65 -5.13 -17.05
C TRP A 99 6.26 -3.74 -16.91
N LEU A 100 6.15 -3.10 -15.74
CA LEU A 100 6.70 -1.75 -15.54
C LEU A 100 8.23 -1.76 -15.64
N LEU A 101 8.88 -2.82 -15.19
CA LEU A 101 10.32 -2.99 -15.41
C LEU A 101 10.65 -3.19 -16.90
N ALA A 102 9.84 -3.95 -17.65
CA ALA A 102 10.01 -4.10 -19.08
C ALA A 102 9.87 -2.76 -19.84
N LEU A 103 8.86 -1.94 -19.51
CA LEU A 103 8.72 -0.58 -20.03
C LEU A 103 9.95 0.28 -19.69
N TYR A 104 10.42 0.24 -18.44
CA TYR A 104 11.58 1.00 -17.99
C TYR A 104 12.86 0.61 -18.75
N ILE A 105 13.10 -0.69 -18.93
CA ILE A 105 14.24 -1.21 -19.70
C ILE A 105 14.16 -0.75 -21.15
N ALA A 106 12.99 -0.88 -21.79
CA ALA A 106 12.80 -0.45 -23.17
C ALA A 106 13.09 1.05 -23.36
N VAL A 107 12.63 1.92 -22.44
CA VAL A 107 12.96 3.36 -22.47
C VAL A 107 14.46 3.58 -22.25
N ALA A 108 15.10 2.86 -21.33
CA ALA A 108 16.53 2.99 -21.09
C ALA A 108 17.36 2.63 -22.34
N GLU A 109 16.98 1.57 -23.06
CA GLU A 109 17.62 1.18 -24.32
C GLU A 109 17.41 2.23 -25.41
N GLU A 110 16.21 2.84 -25.51
CA GLU A 110 15.94 3.95 -26.43
C GLU A 110 16.78 5.20 -26.12
N GLN A 111 17.11 5.44 -24.84
CA GLN A 111 18.06 6.47 -24.42
C GLN A 111 19.52 6.10 -24.72
N GLY A 112 19.79 4.88 -25.21
CA GLY A 112 21.14 4.36 -25.47
C GLY A 112 21.88 3.89 -24.21
N ALA A 113 21.17 3.60 -23.12
CA ALA A 113 21.78 3.12 -21.88
C ALA A 113 22.29 1.67 -22.01
N ASP A 114 23.40 1.38 -21.36
CA ASP A 114 23.78 0.00 -21.04
C ASP A 114 22.91 -0.51 -19.88
N VAL A 115 21.99 -1.42 -20.18
CA VAL A 115 21.03 -1.96 -19.20
C VAL A 115 21.73 -2.61 -18.00
N ALA A 116 22.95 -3.15 -18.17
CA ALA A 116 23.70 -3.75 -17.06
C ALA A 116 24.18 -2.71 -16.02
N ARG A 117 24.17 -1.42 -16.38
CA ARG A 117 24.53 -0.30 -15.50
C ARG A 117 23.35 0.30 -14.75
N LEU A 118 22.12 -0.01 -15.13
CA LEU A 118 20.91 0.53 -14.48
C LEU A 118 20.93 0.21 -12.98
N THR A 119 20.59 1.21 -12.18
CA THR A 119 20.47 1.06 -10.73
C THR A 119 19.06 1.43 -10.28
N GLY A 120 18.49 0.60 -9.43
CA GLY A 120 17.13 0.82 -8.98
C GLY A 120 16.55 -0.34 -8.22
N THR A 121 15.25 -0.25 -8.00
CA THR A 121 14.49 -1.21 -7.23
C THR A 121 13.07 -1.29 -7.80
N VAL A 122 12.55 -2.50 -8.00
CA VAL A 122 11.10 -2.73 -8.04
C VAL A 122 10.67 -3.29 -6.68
N GLN A 123 9.47 -2.93 -6.23
CA GLN A 123 8.96 -3.50 -4.97
C GLN A 123 8.74 -5.00 -5.10
N ASN A 124 7.96 -5.43 -6.10
CA ASN A 124 7.82 -6.83 -6.50
C ASN A 124 7.55 -7.78 -5.31
N ASP A 125 6.70 -7.34 -4.38
CA ASP A 125 6.30 -8.12 -3.20
C ASP A 125 4.80 -8.36 -3.26
N LEU A 126 4.37 -9.50 -3.78
CA LEU A 126 2.95 -9.83 -3.89
C LEU A 126 2.38 -10.45 -2.62
N ILE A 127 3.21 -10.97 -1.70
CA ILE A 127 2.69 -11.62 -0.48
C ILE A 127 1.99 -10.57 0.38
N LYS A 128 2.62 -9.41 0.59
CA LYS A 128 1.99 -8.30 1.32
C LYS A 128 0.78 -7.70 0.61
N GLU A 129 0.65 -7.86 -0.71
CA GLU A 129 -0.55 -7.40 -1.44
C GLU A 129 -1.79 -8.16 -0.99
N TYR A 130 -1.68 -9.47 -0.73
CA TYR A 130 -2.81 -10.28 -0.24
C TYR A 130 -3.17 -9.99 1.22
N LEU A 131 -2.26 -9.36 1.98
CA LEU A 131 -2.40 -9.13 3.42
C LEU A 131 -2.92 -7.72 3.73
N SER A 132 -2.45 -6.70 3.02
CA SER A 132 -2.67 -5.32 3.47
C SER A 132 -2.88 -4.27 2.38
N ARG A 133 -2.39 -4.48 1.15
CA ARG A 133 -2.39 -3.40 0.12
C ARG A 133 -3.40 -3.59 -1.02
N GLY A 134 -3.72 -4.82 -1.39
CA GLY A 134 -4.85 -5.11 -2.29
C GLY A 134 -4.61 -4.94 -3.79
N THR A 135 -3.39 -4.70 -4.25
CA THR A 135 -3.08 -4.48 -5.68
C THR A 135 -2.63 -5.74 -6.44
N TYR A 136 -2.93 -6.92 -5.92
CA TYR A 136 -2.65 -8.21 -6.57
C TYR A 136 -3.52 -8.45 -7.82
N VAL A 137 -3.04 -9.24 -8.78
CA VAL A 137 -3.85 -9.66 -9.96
C VAL A 137 -4.07 -11.18 -9.93
N CYS A 138 -2.97 -11.92 -9.99
CA CYS A 138 -2.98 -13.38 -10.05
C CYS A 138 -3.00 -14.02 -8.64
N PRO A 139 -3.35 -15.32 -8.53
CA PRO A 139 -3.25 -16.06 -7.28
C PRO A 139 -1.81 -16.13 -6.70
N PRO A 140 -1.64 -16.48 -5.41
CA PRO A 140 -0.34 -16.48 -4.74
C PRO A 140 0.78 -17.27 -5.42
N LYS A 141 0.50 -18.50 -5.89
CA LYS A 141 1.51 -19.36 -6.54
C LYS A 141 2.07 -18.78 -7.85
N PRO A 142 1.25 -18.45 -8.87
CA PRO A 142 1.78 -17.83 -10.10
C PRO A 142 2.45 -16.48 -9.84
N SER A 143 1.95 -15.71 -8.86
CA SER A 143 2.58 -14.46 -8.42
C SER A 143 3.98 -14.66 -7.85
N LEU A 144 4.20 -15.67 -7.00
CA LEU A 144 5.54 -16.00 -6.48
C LEU A 144 6.51 -16.36 -7.62
N LYS A 145 6.03 -17.11 -8.62
CA LYS A 145 6.83 -17.40 -9.81
C LYS A 145 7.20 -16.12 -10.58
N MET A 146 6.26 -15.19 -10.78
CA MET A 146 6.56 -13.92 -11.48
C MET A 146 7.57 -13.05 -10.72
N ILE A 147 7.53 -13.05 -9.37
CA ILE A 147 8.56 -12.41 -8.56
C ILE A 147 9.93 -12.99 -8.90
N ALA A 148 10.02 -14.32 -8.96
CA ALA A 148 11.25 -15.03 -9.26
C ALA A 148 11.72 -14.83 -10.71
N ASP A 149 10.81 -14.73 -11.68
CA ASP A 149 11.15 -14.42 -13.08
C ASP A 149 11.84 -13.04 -13.20
N VAL A 150 11.35 -12.03 -12.49
CA VAL A 150 11.98 -10.70 -12.43
C VAL A 150 13.39 -10.79 -11.83
N ALA A 151 13.55 -11.51 -10.73
CA ALA A 151 14.83 -11.65 -10.04
C ALA A 151 15.87 -12.43 -10.85
N GLU A 152 15.47 -13.53 -11.50
CA GLU A 152 16.31 -14.28 -12.44
C GLU A 152 16.76 -13.40 -13.62
N TYR A 153 15.84 -12.64 -14.23
CA TYR A 153 16.16 -11.76 -15.34
C TYR A 153 17.13 -10.64 -14.92
N CYS A 154 16.88 -10.00 -13.78
CA CYS A 154 17.76 -8.96 -13.24
C CYS A 154 19.15 -9.49 -12.93
N TYR A 155 19.24 -10.69 -12.34
CA TYR A 155 20.53 -11.32 -12.07
C TYR A 155 21.38 -11.46 -13.34
N ALA A 156 20.79 -11.89 -14.46
CA ALA A 156 21.51 -12.09 -15.72
C ALA A 156 21.76 -10.79 -16.52
N ASN A 157 20.81 -9.86 -16.54
CA ASN A 157 20.81 -8.75 -17.51
C ASN A 157 20.94 -7.35 -16.85
N VAL A 158 20.48 -7.21 -15.61
CA VAL A 158 20.43 -5.92 -14.89
C VAL A 158 21.01 -6.09 -13.48
N PRO A 159 22.27 -6.57 -13.33
CA PRO A 159 22.79 -7.13 -12.07
C PRO A 159 22.94 -6.14 -10.93
N LYS A 160 22.76 -4.83 -11.20
CA LYS A 160 22.76 -3.76 -10.19
C LYS A 160 21.37 -3.37 -9.69
N TRP A 161 20.31 -3.92 -10.30
CA TRP A 161 18.94 -3.74 -9.86
C TRP A 161 18.66 -4.57 -8.60
N ASN A 162 17.85 -4.04 -7.68
CA ASN A 162 17.29 -4.83 -6.59
C ASN A 162 15.93 -5.36 -7.08
N PRO A 163 15.82 -6.66 -7.38
CA PRO A 163 14.64 -7.21 -8.05
C PRO A 163 13.44 -7.43 -7.12
N MET A 164 13.65 -7.27 -5.82
CA MET A 164 12.62 -7.38 -4.82
C MET A 164 12.96 -6.46 -3.65
N ASN A 165 11.93 -5.78 -3.17
CA ASN A 165 11.95 -5.00 -1.96
C ASN A 165 10.85 -5.51 -1.01
N VAL A 166 11.21 -6.44 -0.13
CA VAL A 166 10.28 -7.05 0.85
C VAL A 166 9.69 -5.96 1.73
N CYS A 167 8.40 -5.74 1.60
CA CYS A 167 7.76 -4.50 2.03
C CYS A 167 6.88 -4.74 3.25
N SER A 168 7.48 -4.61 4.42
CA SER A 168 6.79 -4.72 5.71
C SER A 168 6.03 -3.45 6.09
N TYR A 169 6.29 -2.33 5.40
CA TYR A 169 5.62 -1.03 5.62
C TYR A 169 4.09 -1.19 5.75
N HIS A 170 3.47 -1.83 4.75
CA HIS A 170 2.03 -2.00 4.68
C HIS A 170 1.47 -2.97 5.72
N LEU A 171 2.30 -3.84 6.30
CA LEU A 171 1.86 -4.76 7.34
C LEU A 171 1.56 -3.99 8.63
N GLN A 172 2.45 -3.05 9.01
CA GLN A 172 2.21 -2.19 10.17
C GLN A 172 1.06 -1.21 9.92
N GLU A 173 0.92 -0.69 8.69
CA GLU A 173 -0.27 0.10 8.30
C GLU A 173 -1.58 -0.69 8.42
N ALA A 174 -1.54 -2.03 8.29
CA ALA A 174 -2.66 -2.93 8.52
C ALA A 174 -2.78 -3.44 9.96
N GLY A 175 -1.97 -2.91 10.89
CA GLY A 175 -2.05 -3.20 12.32
C GLY A 175 -1.09 -4.26 12.83
N ALA A 176 -0.08 -4.67 12.06
CA ALA A 176 0.94 -5.58 12.55
C ALA A 176 1.61 -5.03 13.82
N THR A 177 1.79 -5.90 14.82
CA THR A 177 2.73 -5.63 15.92
C THR A 177 4.18 -5.70 15.41
N PRO A 178 5.16 -5.14 16.13
CA PRO A 178 6.57 -5.23 15.74
C PRO A 178 7.06 -6.67 15.48
N GLU A 179 6.59 -7.64 16.29
CA GLU A 179 6.92 -9.06 16.15
C GLU A 179 6.28 -9.67 14.89
N GLN A 180 5.03 -9.33 14.59
CA GLN A 180 4.35 -9.76 13.37
C GLN A 180 5.01 -9.18 12.12
N GLU A 181 5.38 -7.90 12.15
CA GLU A 181 6.09 -7.26 11.05
C GLU A 181 7.44 -7.95 10.77
N LEU A 182 8.22 -8.21 11.82
CA LEU A 182 9.47 -8.97 11.74
C LEU A 182 9.23 -10.34 11.10
N ALA A 183 8.31 -11.13 11.66
CA ALA A 183 8.08 -12.50 11.22
C ALA A 183 7.54 -12.58 9.79
N PHE A 184 6.51 -11.79 9.45
CA PHE A 184 5.83 -11.87 8.16
C PHE A 184 6.74 -11.37 7.02
N ALA A 185 7.55 -10.34 7.28
CA ALA A 185 8.53 -9.86 6.31
C ALA A 185 9.65 -10.88 6.09
N LEU A 186 10.21 -11.46 7.16
CA LEU A 186 11.25 -12.48 7.04
C LEU A 186 10.71 -13.76 6.38
N ALA A 187 9.48 -14.18 6.69
CA ALA A 187 8.82 -15.30 6.03
C ALA A 187 8.61 -15.06 4.52
N THR A 188 8.26 -13.83 4.15
CA THR A 188 8.12 -13.41 2.75
C THR A 188 9.45 -13.49 2.02
N ALA A 189 10.53 -12.98 2.63
CA ALA A 189 11.88 -13.08 2.07
C ALA A 189 12.33 -14.55 1.91
N ILE A 190 12.05 -15.39 2.91
CA ILE A 190 12.33 -16.84 2.86
C ILE A 190 11.59 -17.50 1.70
N ALA A 191 10.29 -17.24 1.54
CA ALA A 191 9.49 -17.86 0.47
C ALA A 191 10.04 -17.53 -0.94
N VAL A 192 10.52 -16.29 -1.14
CA VAL A 192 11.12 -15.89 -2.41
C VAL A 192 12.51 -16.48 -2.62
N LEU A 193 13.34 -16.51 -1.58
CA LEU A 193 14.66 -17.14 -1.67
C LEU A 193 14.56 -18.65 -1.94
N ASP A 194 13.60 -19.34 -1.33
CA ASP A 194 13.33 -20.75 -1.59
C ASP A 194 12.89 -20.99 -3.06
N GLU A 195 12.09 -20.10 -3.64
CA GLU A 195 11.70 -20.14 -5.06
C GLU A 195 12.88 -19.84 -6.02
N LEU A 196 13.80 -18.97 -5.60
CA LEU A 196 14.93 -18.53 -6.41
C LEU A 196 16.11 -19.49 -6.40
N ARG A 197 16.35 -20.16 -5.28
CA ARG A 197 17.50 -21.06 -5.10
C ARG A 197 17.67 -22.10 -6.22
N PRO A 198 16.63 -22.80 -6.71
CA PRO A 198 16.81 -23.76 -7.79
C PRO A 198 16.98 -23.15 -9.19
N ARG A 199 16.84 -21.82 -9.33
CA ARG A 199 16.84 -21.12 -10.63
C ARG A 199 18.20 -20.52 -11.01
N VAL A 200 19.16 -20.50 -10.08
CA VAL A 200 20.51 -19.98 -10.32
C VAL A 200 21.57 -20.99 -9.91
N PRO A 201 22.79 -20.93 -10.47
CA PRO A 201 23.91 -21.74 -10.01
C PRO A 201 24.18 -21.52 -8.51
N GLU A 202 24.53 -22.59 -7.79
CA GLU A 202 24.75 -22.55 -6.33
C GLU A 202 25.79 -21.49 -5.92
N GLY A 203 26.87 -21.34 -6.69
CA GLY A 203 27.92 -20.36 -6.42
C GLY A 203 27.47 -18.90 -6.55
N ASP A 204 26.39 -18.64 -7.27
CA ASP A 204 25.88 -17.29 -7.55
C ASP A 204 24.71 -16.90 -6.64
N PHE A 205 24.08 -17.88 -5.97
CA PHE A 205 22.99 -17.65 -5.04
C PHE A 205 23.32 -16.62 -3.94
N PRO A 206 24.52 -16.58 -3.32
CA PRO A 206 24.90 -15.53 -2.38
C PRO A 206 24.75 -14.11 -2.95
N ALA A 207 25.15 -13.90 -4.21
CA ALA A 207 25.05 -12.58 -4.83
C ALA A 207 23.59 -12.15 -5.01
N LEU A 208 22.70 -13.09 -5.33
CA LEU A 208 21.26 -12.87 -5.44
C LEU A 208 20.62 -12.55 -4.07
N VAL A 209 21.00 -13.26 -3.01
CA VAL A 209 20.58 -12.95 -1.62
C VAL A 209 20.96 -11.52 -1.27
N GLY A 210 22.20 -11.12 -1.61
CA GLY A 210 22.68 -9.75 -1.43
C GLY A 210 21.97 -8.69 -2.26
N ARG A 211 21.06 -9.05 -3.18
CA ARG A 211 20.20 -8.13 -3.95
C ARG A 211 18.80 -7.98 -3.40
N ILE A 212 18.35 -8.86 -2.52
CA ILE A 212 17.10 -8.66 -1.77
C ILE A 212 17.27 -7.43 -0.88
N SER A 213 16.29 -6.52 -0.93
CA SER A 213 16.20 -5.37 -0.03
C SER A 213 14.87 -5.38 0.71
N PHE A 214 14.73 -4.51 1.70
CA PHE A 214 13.52 -4.37 2.50
C PHE A 214 12.97 -2.94 2.46
N PHE A 215 11.66 -2.80 2.66
CA PHE A 215 11.00 -1.53 2.86
C PHE A 215 10.11 -1.60 4.11
N VAL A 216 10.56 -0.94 5.18
CA VAL A 216 9.98 -1.13 6.51
C VAL A 216 9.15 0.06 6.96
N ASN A 217 8.32 -0.16 7.97
CA ASN A 217 7.63 0.90 8.69
C ASN A 217 8.45 1.33 9.93
N ALA A 218 8.20 2.53 10.44
CA ALA A 218 8.60 2.94 11.79
C ALA A 218 7.49 3.81 12.41
N GLY A 219 6.83 3.28 13.45
CA GLY A 219 5.81 4.00 14.21
C GLY A 219 6.30 4.82 15.41
N ILE A 220 5.38 5.56 16.03
CA ILE A 220 5.67 6.53 17.10
C ILE A 220 6.29 5.93 18.38
N ARG A 221 6.29 4.60 18.55
CA ARG A 221 6.95 3.90 19.66
C ARG A 221 8.47 3.84 19.45
N PHE A 222 9.10 5.01 19.39
CA PHE A 222 10.51 5.25 19.07
C PHE A 222 11.50 4.17 19.54
N VAL A 223 11.57 3.87 20.84
CA VAL A 223 12.51 2.86 21.37
C VAL A 223 12.23 1.46 20.83
N THR A 224 10.95 1.09 20.73
CA THR A 224 10.56 -0.23 20.21
C THR A 224 10.91 -0.38 18.74
N GLU A 225 10.68 0.66 17.94
CA GLU A 225 10.99 0.65 16.51
C GLU A 225 12.51 0.61 16.25
N MET A 226 13.30 1.37 17.00
CA MET A 226 14.77 1.28 16.92
C MET A 226 15.27 -0.13 17.26
N CYS A 227 14.72 -0.74 18.31
CA CYS A 227 15.04 -2.14 18.66
C CYS A 227 14.56 -3.13 17.59
N LYS A 228 13.40 -2.89 16.98
CA LYS A 228 12.87 -3.70 15.86
C LYS A 228 13.85 -3.71 14.69
N MET A 229 14.44 -2.57 14.35
CA MET A 229 15.41 -2.51 13.27
C MET A 229 16.72 -3.25 13.59
N ARG A 230 17.20 -3.18 14.84
CA ARG A 230 18.34 -4.01 15.29
C ARG A 230 18.00 -5.51 15.25
N ALA A 231 16.77 -5.88 15.60
CA ALA A 231 16.29 -7.26 15.49
C ALA A 231 16.21 -7.76 14.04
N PHE A 232 15.74 -6.93 13.09
CA PHE A 232 15.77 -7.25 11.66
C PHE A 232 17.18 -7.55 11.15
N VAL A 233 18.15 -6.72 11.51
CA VAL A 233 19.57 -6.90 11.12
C VAL A 233 20.09 -8.26 11.61
N ASP A 234 19.90 -8.55 12.90
CA ASP A 234 20.38 -9.79 13.51
C ASP A 234 19.71 -11.04 12.91
N LEU A 235 18.38 -11.02 12.78
CA LEU A 235 17.62 -12.17 12.27
C LEU A 235 17.89 -12.43 10.80
N TRP A 236 18.01 -11.38 9.98
CA TRP A 236 18.32 -11.55 8.56
C TRP A 236 19.72 -12.15 8.35
N ASP A 237 20.72 -11.68 9.12
CA ASP A 237 22.08 -12.25 9.09
C ASP A 237 22.06 -13.74 9.49
N GLU A 238 21.40 -14.06 10.60
CA GLU A 238 21.22 -15.44 11.08
C GLU A 238 20.54 -16.35 10.05
N ILE A 239 19.44 -15.89 9.43
CA ILE A 239 18.70 -16.67 8.42
C ILE A 239 19.58 -16.92 7.19
N CYS A 240 20.27 -15.90 6.69
CA CYS A 240 21.15 -16.03 5.52
C CYS A 240 22.32 -16.98 5.78
N GLU A 241 22.90 -16.93 6.98
CA GLU A 241 24.01 -17.81 7.36
C GLU A 241 23.55 -19.25 7.59
N THR A 242 22.51 -19.45 8.40
CA THR A 242 22.14 -20.78 8.90
C THR A 242 21.23 -21.56 7.94
N ARG A 243 20.25 -20.90 7.31
CA ARG A 243 19.32 -21.56 6.38
C ARG A 243 19.91 -21.69 4.98
N TYR A 244 20.64 -20.68 4.53
CA TYR A 244 21.12 -20.57 3.15
C TYR A 244 22.62 -20.78 2.98
N GLY A 245 23.39 -20.87 4.07
CA GLY A 245 24.84 -21.12 4.00
C GLY A 245 25.65 -19.99 3.35
N VAL A 246 25.10 -18.77 3.31
CA VAL A 246 25.80 -17.61 2.73
C VAL A 246 26.88 -17.18 3.70
N THR A 247 28.16 -17.43 3.39
CA THR A 247 29.27 -17.17 4.33
C THR A 247 29.88 -15.77 4.24
N ASP A 248 29.74 -15.09 3.10
CA ASP A 248 30.24 -13.71 2.94
C ASP A 248 29.25 -12.71 3.60
N PRO A 249 29.66 -12.02 4.69
CA PRO A 249 28.80 -11.07 5.40
C PRO A 249 28.36 -9.89 4.54
N LYS A 250 29.05 -9.61 3.41
CA LYS A 250 28.61 -8.61 2.44
C LYS A 250 27.22 -8.92 1.87
N PHE A 251 26.92 -10.19 1.62
CA PHE A 251 25.65 -10.62 1.05
C PHE A 251 24.54 -10.82 2.08
N ARG A 252 24.88 -10.85 3.37
CA ARG A 252 23.93 -10.98 4.48
C ARG A 252 23.47 -9.65 5.08
N ARG A 253 23.95 -8.52 4.54
CA ARG A 253 23.57 -7.19 5.07
C ARG A 253 22.08 -6.94 4.89
N PHE A 254 21.40 -6.61 5.98
CA PHE A 254 20.03 -6.11 5.93
C PHE A 254 20.02 -4.68 5.36
N ARG A 255 19.62 -4.54 4.09
CA ARG A 255 19.53 -3.26 3.38
C ARG A 255 18.08 -2.87 3.26
N TYR A 256 17.72 -1.71 3.83
CA TYR A 256 16.33 -1.27 3.80
C TYR A 256 16.17 0.22 3.48
N GLY A 257 15.06 0.52 2.80
CA GLY A 257 14.43 1.83 2.82
C GLY A 257 13.30 1.87 3.84
N VAL A 258 12.87 3.05 4.23
CA VAL A 258 11.79 3.23 5.20
C VAL A 258 10.87 4.35 4.77
N GLN A 259 9.58 4.16 5.02
CA GLN A 259 8.64 5.25 5.23
C GLN A 259 8.12 5.17 6.66
N VAL A 260 8.09 6.31 7.35
CA VAL A 260 7.54 6.39 8.71
C VAL A 260 6.02 6.19 8.67
N ASN A 261 5.47 5.74 9.79
CA ASN A 261 4.09 5.26 9.89
C ASN A 261 3.06 6.34 9.52
N SER A 262 2.29 6.12 8.46
CA SER A 262 1.22 7.04 8.06
C SER A 262 -0.05 6.78 8.87
N LEU A 263 -0.29 5.53 9.31
CA LEU A 263 -1.45 5.14 10.13
C LEU A 263 -1.57 5.92 11.45
N GLY A 264 -0.44 6.44 11.97
CA GLY A 264 -0.38 7.22 13.21
C GLY A 264 -0.61 8.73 13.02
N LEU A 265 -0.69 9.20 11.78
CA LEU A 265 -0.89 10.62 11.46
C LEU A 265 -2.37 10.98 11.55
N THR A 266 -2.66 12.17 12.04
CA THR A 266 -4.04 12.58 12.39
C THR A 266 -4.53 13.70 11.50
N GLU A 267 -5.82 13.66 11.17
CA GLU A 267 -6.53 14.77 10.52
C GLU A 267 -6.75 15.92 11.50
N GLN A 268 -7.04 15.63 12.76
CA GLN A 268 -7.18 16.61 13.83
C GLN A 268 -5.80 17.12 14.26
N GLN A 269 -5.68 18.44 14.41
CA GLN A 269 -4.42 19.12 14.75
C GLN A 269 -3.23 18.59 13.92
N PRO A 270 -3.32 18.61 12.58
CA PRO A 270 -2.39 17.92 11.67
C PRO A 270 -0.96 18.46 11.76
N GLU A 271 -0.75 19.68 12.27
CA GLU A 271 0.57 20.22 12.59
C GLU A 271 1.38 19.33 13.56
N ASN A 272 0.70 18.55 14.42
CA ASN A 272 1.36 17.59 15.30
C ASN A 272 2.07 16.46 14.53
N ASN A 273 1.67 16.20 13.28
CA ASN A 273 2.27 15.19 12.42
C ASN A 273 3.74 15.51 12.12
N VAL A 274 4.13 16.79 12.07
CA VAL A 274 5.53 17.22 11.89
C VAL A 274 6.42 16.59 12.96
N TYR A 275 5.98 16.61 14.22
CA TYR A 275 6.74 16.04 15.34
C TYR A 275 6.72 14.52 15.32
N ARG A 276 5.57 13.91 14.98
CA ARG A 276 5.44 12.45 14.86
C ARG A 276 6.43 11.90 13.83
N ILE A 277 6.41 12.47 12.63
CA ILE A 277 7.29 12.11 11.50
C ILE A 277 8.76 12.24 11.92
N LEU A 278 9.15 13.32 12.59
CA LEU A 278 10.52 13.50 13.07
C LEU A 278 10.93 12.42 14.08
N ILE A 279 10.08 12.13 15.08
CA ILE A 279 10.36 11.12 16.11
C ILE A 279 10.46 9.71 15.50
N GLU A 280 9.58 9.40 14.56
CA GLU A 280 9.58 8.13 13.82
C GLU A 280 10.84 8.01 12.95
N MET A 281 11.27 9.10 12.31
CA MET A 281 12.50 9.14 11.53
C MET A 281 13.75 8.90 12.40
N LEU A 282 13.76 9.39 13.64
CA LEU A 282 14.87 9.14 14.56
C LEU A 282 15.02 7.63 14.89
N ALA A 283 13.92 6.88 14.93
CA ALA A 283 13.96 5.45 15.26
C ALA A 283 14.79 4.63 14.26
N VAL A 284 14.91 5.11 13.03
CA VAL A 284 15.58 4.42 11.91
C VAL A 284 16.87 5.08 11.45
N THR A 285 17.23 6.24 12.02
CA THR A 285 18.46 6.95 11.67
C THR A 285 19.53 6.94 12.76
N LEU A 286 19.14 6.84 14.04
CA LEU A 286 20.07 6.98 15.15
C LEU A 286 21.02 5.78 15.35
N SER A 287 20.50 4.54 15.32
CA SER A 287 21.34 3.34 15.49
C SER A 287 22.17 3.10 14.22
N LYS A 288 23.49 3.32 14.28
CA LYS A 288 24.42 3.11 13.15
C LYS A 288 24.37 1.68 12.60
N LYS A 289 24.30 0.67 13.48
CA LYS A 289 24.19 -0.76 13.15
C LYS A 289 22.97 -1.05 12.28
N ALA A 290 21.86 -0.37 12.57
CA ALA A 290 20.57 -0.59 11.92
C ALA A 290 20.08 0.62 11.11
N ARG A 291 20.97 1.55 10.72
CA ARG A 291 20.59 2.80 10.06
C ARG A 291 19.99 2.55 8.66
N ALA A 292 18.88 3.22 8.37
CA ALA A 292 18.23 3.17 7.07
C ALA A 292 19.16 3.59 5.94
N ARG A 293 19.00 2.97 4.76
CA ARG A 293 19.77 3.30 3.55
C ARG A 293 19.05 4.30 2.64
N ALA A 294 17.74 4.35 2.74
CA ALA A 294 16.89 5.34 2.10
C ALA A 294 15.77 5.74 3.05
N VAL A 295 15.49 7.03 3.17
CA VAL A 295 14.40 7.54 4.00
C VAL A 295 13.44 8.32 3.11
N GLN A 296 12.18 7.96 3.23
CA GLN A 296 11.04 8.61 2.60
C GLN A 296 10.11 9.07 3.71
N LEU A 297 9.70 10.33 3.69
CA LEU A 297 8.81 10.88 4.72
C LEU A 297 7.49 11.30 4.08
N PRO A 298 6.34 11.00 4.71
CA PRO A 298 5.06 11.60 4.33
C PRO A 298 5.08 13.10 4.65
N ALA A 299 4.05 13.80 4.19
CA ALA A 299 3.85 15.19 4.56
C ALA A 299 3.02 15.32 5.85
N TRP A 300 3.04 16.50 6.47
CA TRP A 300 2.25 16.78 7.68
C TRP A 300 0.73 16.66 7.44
N ASN A 301 0.28 16.89 6.20
CA ASN A 301 -1.11 16.82 5.76
C ASN A 301 -1.49 15.48 5.11
N GLU A 302 -0.69 14.41 5.28
CA GLU A 302 -0.96 13.08 4.70
C GLU A 302 -2.37 12.55 5.02
N ALA A 303 -2.85 12.77 6.26
CA ALA A 303 -4.18 12.33 6.69
C ALA A 303 -5.33 13.16 6.07
N LEU A 304 -5.03 14.30 5.45
CA LEU A 304 -6.02 15.19 4.81
C LEU A 304 -6.17 14.89 3.31
N GLY A 305 -5.09 14.47 2.65
CA GLY A 305 -5.06 14.25 1.22
C GLY A 305 -3.66 14.37 0.63
N LEU A 306 -3.57 14.52 -0.69
CA LEU A 306 -2.29 14.58 -1.38
C LEU A 306 -1.50 15.84 -1.01
N PRO A 307 -0.18 15.70 -0.76
CA PRO A 307 0.66 16.82 -0.37
C PRO A 307 0.97 17.73 -1.55
N ARG A 308 1.09 19.04 -1.26
CA ARG A 308 1.57 20.03 -2.24
C ARG A 308 3.10 19.97 -2.31
N PRO A 309 3.72 20.52 -3.37
CA PRO A 309 5.18 20.59 -3.47
C PRO A 309 5.87 21.28 -2.28
N TRP A 310 5.22 22.26 -1.64
CA TRP A 310 5.74 22.90 -0.44
C TRP A 310 5.74 21.96 0.78
N ASP A 311 4.68 21.16 0.95
CA ASP A 311 4.58 20.19 2.05
C ASP A 311 5.67 19.11 1.91
N GLN A 312 5.91 18.61 0.69
CA GLN A 312 6.99 17.66 0.40
C GLN A 312 8.38 18.25 0.70
N GLN A 313 8.61 19.51 0.33
CA GLN A 313 9.86 20.20 0.63
C GLN A 313 10.09 20.30 2.14
N TRP A 314 9.03 20.55 2.92
CA TRP A 314 9.14 20.64 4.38
C TRP A 314 9.61 19.31 4.98
N SER A 315 9.03 18.18 4.58
CA SER A 315 9.49 16.85 5.03
C SER A 315 10.93 16.56 4.59
N MET A 316 11.33 16.97 3.39
CA MET A 316 12.72 16.83 2.93
C MET A 316 13.71 17.64 3.79
N ARG A 317 13.32 18.83 4.27
CA ARG A 317 14.17 19.66 5.15
C ARG A 317 14.45 18.97 6.49
N MET A 318 13.51 18.21 7.03
CA MET A 318 13.76 17.41 8.25
C MET A 318 14.95 16.46 8.06
N GLN A 319 15.01 15.79 6.91
CA GLN A 319 16.11 14.88 6.59
C GLN A 319 17.45 15.61 6.43
N GLN A 320 17.43 16.74 5.72
CA GLN A 320 18.64 17.52 5.44
C GLN A 320 19.22 18.14 6.71
N ILE A 321 18.38 18.70 7.59
CA ILE A 321 18.81 19.22 8.88
C ILE A 321 19.47 18.10 9.69
N LEU A 322 18.82 16.94 9.82
CA LEU A 322 19.39 15.82 10.58
C LEU A 322 20.73 15.35 9.99
N ALA A 323 20.84 15.25 8.66
CA ALA A 323 22.03 14.72 8.00
C ALA A 323 23.21 15.71 7.94
N PHE A 324 22.94 17.01 7.77
CA PHE A 324 23.96 18.00 7.42
C PHE A 324 24.24 19.03 8.52
N GLU A 325 23.31 19.28 9.42
CA GLU A 325 23.50 20.26 10.52
C GLU A 325 23.88 19.60 11.84
N THR A 326 23.68 18.28 11.98
CA THR A 326 24.07 17.51 13.18
C THR A 326 25.36 16.72 12.97
N ASP A 327 25.96 16.29 14.08
CA ASP A 327 27.12 15.41 14.16
C ASP A 327 26.75 13.91 14.15
N LEU A 328 25.48 13.55 13.93
CA LEU A 328 24.99 12.16 13.98
C LEU A 328 25.83 11.17 13.15
N LEU A 329 26.29 11.60 11.97
CA LEU A 329 27.05 10.77 11.04
C LEU A 329 28.54 10.66 11.40
N GLU A 330 28.97 11.30 12.49
CA GLU A 330 30.36 11.32 12.95
C GLU A 330 30.59 10.36 14.13
N TYR A 331 29.53 9.81 14.73
CA TYR A 331 29.64 8.90 15.88
C TYR A 331 29.39 7.44 15.53
N ASP A 332 29.92 6.54 16.35
CA ASP A 332 29.56 5.11 16.34
C ASP A 332 28.14 4.88 16.89
N ASP A 333 27.70 3.62 16.96
CA ASP A 333 26.33 3.32 17.39
C ASP A 333 26.14 3.66 18.88
N LEU A 334 25.25 4.61 19.16
CA LEU A 334 24.93 5.07 20.51
C LEU A 334 24.18 4.02 21.35
N PHE A 335 23.70 2.94 20.75
CA PHE A 335 22.89 1.91 21.41
C PHE A 335 23.62 0.59 21.62
N ASP A 336 24.88 0.49 21.24
CA ASP A 336 25.69 -0.69 21.55
C ASP A 336 25.96 -0.78 23.05
N GLU A 337 25.97 -2.02 23.57
CA GLU A 337 26.18 -2.34 24.99
C GLU A 337 25.15 -1.72 25.95
N ASN A 338 23.97 -1.34 25.44
CA ASN A 338 22.88 -0.83 26.26
C ASN A 338 21.96 -1.98 26.73
N PRO A 339 21.88 -2.28 28.04
CA PRO A 339 21.17 -3.45 28.54
C PRO A 339 19.65 -3.40 28.28
N ALA A 340 19.05 -2.21 28.24
CA ALA A 340 17.62 -2.06 27.95
C ALA A 340 17.32 -2.32 26.46
N VAL A 341 18.21 -1.85 25.58
CA VAL A 341 18.12 -2.12 24.14
C VAL A 341 18.32 -3.61 23.87
N ASP A 342 19.37 -4.20 24.42
CA ASP A 342 19.69 -5.62 24.22
C ASP A 342 18.54 -6.53 24.68
N ALA A 343 17.96 -6.25 25.85
CA ALA A 343 16.80 -6.99 26.35
C ALA A 343 15.57 -6.85 25.44
N LYS A 344 15.28 -5.63 24.96
CA LYS A 344 14.14 -5.40 24.05
C LYS A 344 14.36 -6.05 22.69
N VAL A 345 15.56 -5.98 22.14
CA VAL A 345 15.94 -6.66 20.88
C VAL A 345 15.80 -8.17 21.05
N ALA A 346 16.28 -8.76 22.15
CA ALA A 346 16.16 -10.19 22.41
C ALA A 346 14.69 -10.65 22.50
N ALA A 347 13.84 -9.89 23.19
CA ALA A 347 12.41 -10.18 23.28
C ALA A 347 11.71 -10.13 21.91
N LEU A 348 12.01 -9.12 21.09
CA LEU A 348 11.49 -9.02 19.71
C LEU A 348 11.93 -10.20 18.85
N LYS A 349 13.21 -10.59 18.94
CA LYS A 349 13.73 -11.77 18.22
C LYS A 349 13.06 -13.06 18.66
N GLN A 350 12.79 -13.23 19.95
CA GLN A 350 12.09 -14.42 20.45
C GLN A 350 10.67 -14.51 19.89
N GLY A 351 9.91 -13.40 19.92
CA GLY A 351 8.56 -13.35 19.36
C GLY A 351 8.55 -13.62 17.85
N ALA A 352 9.47 -12.98 17.11
CA ALA A 352 9.58 -13.18 15.67
C ALA A 352 9.95 -14.63 15.29
N ARG A 353 10.88 -15.27 16.03
CA ARG A 353 11.22 -16.69 15.79
C ARG A 353 10.05 -17.63 16.08
N ALA A 354 9.29 -17.39 17.15
CA ALA A 354 8.12 -18.19 17.47
C ALA A 354 7.06 -18.10 16.37
N GLU A 355 6.79 -16.89 15.87
CA GLU A 355 5.84 -16.67 14.78
C GLU A 355 6.34 -17.27 13.46
N LEU A 356 7.63 -17.13 13.13
CA LEU A 356 8.25 -17.79 11.97
C LEU A 356 8.09 -19.32 12.03
N ALA A 357 8.36 -19.93 13.18
CA ALA A 357 8.19 -21.38 13.37
C ALA A 357 6.72 -21.82 13.21
N ASN A 358 5.78 -20.99 13.66
CA ASN A 358 4.35 -21.23 13.44
C ASN A 358 4.00 -21.20 11.94
N LEU A 359 4.46 -20.18 11.20
CA LEU A 359 4.25 -20.10 9.75
C LEU A 359 4.88 -21.27 9.00
N ASP A 360 6.08 -21.71 9.39
CA ASP A 360 6.73 -22.89 8.82
C ASP A 360 5.88 -24.16 9.05
N SER A 361 5.27 -24.31 10.24
CA SER A 361 4.37 -25.44 10.53
C SER A 361 3.10 -25.46 9.65
N MET A 362 2.71 -24.30 9.12
CA MET A 362 1.60 -24.13 8.18
C MET A 362 2.01 -24.32 6.71
N GLY A 363 3.28 -24.64 6.43
CA GLY A 363 3.81 -24.76 5.06
C GLY A 363 4.27 -23.44 4.45
N GLY A 364 4.70 -22.49 5.27
CA GLY A 364 5.31 -21.22 4.88
C GLY A 364 4.32 -20.10 4.55
N ALA A 365 4.86 -18.92 4.22
CA ALA A 365 4.10 -17.68 4.05
C ALA A 365 2.93 -17.79 3.04
N ILE A 366 3.12 -18.47 1.91
CA ILE A 366 2.09 -18.62 0.87
C ILE A 366 0.88 -19.41 1.38
N SER A 367 1.12 -20.46 2.17
CA SER A 367 0.07 -21.31 2.74
C SER A 367 -0.63 -20.63 3.92
N ALA A 368 0.04 -19.69 4.58
CA ALA A 368 -0.43 -19.02 5.79
C ALA A 368 -1.11 -17.66 5.54
N ILE A 369 -1.42 -17.27 4.29
CA ILE A 369 -1.97 -15.94 3.95
C ILE A 369 -3.26 -15.63 4.75
N GLU A 370 -4.20 -16.56 4.83
CA GLU A 370 -5.45 -16.38 5.61
C GLU A 370 -5.18 -16.11 7.09
N TYR A 371 -4.29 -16.91 7.69
CA TYR A 371 -3.90 -16.74 9.09
C TYR A 371 -3.22 -15.38 9.30
N MET A 372 -2.21 -15.04 8.50
CA MET A 372 -1.51 -13.76 8.61
C MET A 372 -2.48 -12.59 8.48
N LYS A 373 -3.40 -12.64 7.50
CA LYS A 373 -4.44 -11.61 7.32
C LYS A 373 -5.35 -11.48 8.54
N GLY A 374 -5.84 -12.60 9.08
CA GLY A 374 -6.66 -12.58 10.30
C GLY A 374 -5.93 -11.97 11.50
N ARG A 375 -4.65 -12.31 11.69
CA ARG A 375 -3.82 -11.73 12.77
C ARG A 375 -3.63 -10.21 12.63
N LEU A 376 -3.51 -9.68 11.42
CA LEU A 376 -3.44 -8.24 11.18
C LEU A 376 -4.76 -7.55 11.55
N VAL A 377 -5.90 -8.10 11.11
CA VAL A 377 -7.24 -7.56 11.44
C VAL A 377 -7.47 -7.55 12.95
N ASP A 378 -7.16 -8.66 13.64
CA ASP A 378 -7.25 -8.78 15.10
C ASP A 378 -6.39 -7.71 15.80
N SER A 379 -5.13 -7.56 15.37
CA SER A 379 -4.18 -6.66 16.02
C SER A 379 -4.55 -5.19 15.81
N ASN A 380 -5.10 -4.85 14.64
CA ASN A 380 -5.65 -3.52 14.40
C ASN A 380 -6.93 -3.26 15.22
N ALA A 381 -7.81 -4.25 15.36
CA ALA A 381 -9.01 -4.14 16.20
C ALA A 381 -8.63 -3.88 17.65
N ASP A 382 -7.69 -4.67 18.19
CA ASP A 382 -7.19 -4.47 19.55
C ASP A 382 -6.54 -3.08 19.70
N ARG A 383 -5.85 -2.56 18.67
CA ARG A 383 -5.29 -1.19 18.69
C ARG A 383 -6.38 -0.13 18.76
N LEU A 384 -7.41 -0.23 17.92
CA LEU A 384 -8.51 0.75 17.88
C LEU A 384 -9.32 0.72 19.17
N ASN A 385 -9.61 -0.46 19.72
CA ASN A 385 -10.31 -0.61 20.99
C ASN A 385 -9.57 0.12 22.13
N ARG A 386 -8.24 0.02 22.18
CA ARG A 386 -7.43 0.76 23.18
C ARG A 386 -7.44 2.27 22.95
N ILE A 387 -7.57 2.75 21.72
CA ILE A 387 -7.68 4.18 21.41
C ILE A 387 -9.06 4.71 21.84
N GLU A 388 -10.12 3.97 21.51
CA GLU A 388 -11.52 4.27 21.88
C GLU A 388 -11.68 4.27 23.42
N ALA A 389 -11.08 3.30 24.11
CA ALA A 389 -11.06 3.25 25.58
C ALA A 389 -10.12 4.28 26.24
N GLY A 390 -9.33 5.03 25.48
CA GLY A 390 -8.39 6.03 25.99
C GLY A 390 -7.14 5.46 26.68
N GLU A 391 -6.91 4.15 26.59
CA GLU A 391 -5.70 3.47 27.07
C GLU A 391 -4.48 3.83 26.22
N THR A 392 -4.67 3.97 24.91
CA THR A 392 -3.68 4.52 23.98
C THR A 392 -4.02 5.98 23.70
N VAL A 393 -3.17 6.89 24.18
CA VAL A 393 -3.36 8.33 23.98
C VAL A 393 -2.95 8.73 22.57
N VAL A 394 -3.84 9.45 21.88
CA VAL A 394 -3.57 10.12 20.61
C VAL A 394 -3.85 11.61 20.80
N VAL A 395 -2.77 12.40 20.93
CA VAL A 395 -2.82 13.85 21.16
C VAL A 395 -3.57 14.55 20.01
N GLY A 396 -4.53 15.39 20.37
CA GLY A 396 -5.41 16.10 19.43
C GLY A 396 -6.64 15.30 18.98
N VAL A 397 -6.73 14.01 19.33
CA VAL A 397 -7.86 13.13 18.95
C VAL A 397 -8.68 12.72 20.17
N ASN A 398 -8.10 11.92 21.07
CA ASN A 398 -8.81 11.44 22.29
C ASN A 398 -8.33 12.14 23.58
N ARG A 399 -7.26 12.94 23.50
CA ARG A 399 -6.76 13.75 24.61
C ARG A 399 -6.12 15.03 24.08
N PHE A 400 -6.24 16.12 24.85
CA PHE A 400 -5.77 17.46 24.46
C PHE A 400 -6.42 17.93 23.14
N THR A 401 -7.74 17.83 23.07
CA THR A 401 -8.53 18.05 21.85
C THR A 401 -8.75 19.52 21.51
N THR A 402 -8.68 20.40 22.50
CA THR A 402 -8.79 21.86 22.32
C THR A 402 -7.50 22.45 21.76
N SER A 403 -7.60 23.30 20.72
CA SER A 403 -6.46 24.02 20.12
C SER A 403 -6.89 25.41 19.65
N GLU A 404 -5.91 26.28 19.41
CA GLU A 404 -6.12 27.57 18.73
C GLU A 404 -6.31 27.36 17.21
N PRO A 405 -6.97 28.28 16.49
CA PRO A 405 -7.12 28.17 15.04
C PRO A 405 -5.75 28.10 14.33
N SER A 406 -5.56 27.08 13.50
CA SER A 406 -4.30 26.85 12.78
C SER A 406 -4.27 27.63 11.44
N PRO A 407 -3.29 28.50 11.20
CA PRO A 407 -3.11 29.19 9.90
C PRO A 407 -2.83 28.24 8.73
N LEU A 408 -2.34 27.03 9.01
CA LEU A 408 -2.01 26.03 7.99
C LEU A 408 -3.25 25.33 7.43
N THR A 409 -4.34 25.28 8.20
CA THR A 409 -5.59 24.60 7.82
C THR A 409 -6.70 25.57 7.42
N SER A 410 -6.58 26.85 7.80
CA SER A 410 -7.58 27.89 7.51
C SER A 410 -7.40 28.58 6.15
N ALA A 411 -6.33 28.30 5.41
CA ALA A 411 -6.11 28.81 4.06
C ALA A 411 -6.79 27.92 3.00
N GLU A 412 -7.44 28.52 2.00
CA GLU A 412 -7.95 27.80 0.82
C GLU A 412 -6.80 27.06 0.10
N GLY A 413 -7.02 25.80 -0.30
CA GLY A 413 -6.02 24.99 -1.02
C GLY A 413 -5.03 24.21 -0.14
N GLY A 414 -5.52 23.58 0.94
CA GLY A 414 -4.70 22.77 1.87
C GLY A 414 -4.20 21.41 1.35
N ILE A 415 -4.81 20.90 0.27
CA ILE A 415 -4.47 19.62 -0.37
C ILE A 415 -4.42 19.77 -1.90
N LEU A 416 -3.73 18.86 -2.57
CA LEU A 416 -3.73 18.78 -4.03
C LEU A 416 -4.95 17.99 -4.53
N VAL A 417 -5.71 18.56 -5.46
CA VAL A 417 -6.83 17.90 -6.15
C VAL A 417 -6.45 17.64 -7.61
N VAL A 418 -6.66 16.41 -8.07
CA VAL A 418 -6.42 16.04 -9.47
C VAL A 418 -7.67 16.31 -10.31
N ASP A 419 -7.50 17.11 -11.35
CA ASP A 419 -8.55 17.49 -12.31
C ASP A 419 -9.17 16.26 -13.00
N ALA A 420 -10.49 16.28 -13.22
CA ALA A 420 -11.21 15.26 -13.94
C ALA A 420 -10.80 15.19 -15.43
N GLU A 421 -10.31 16.30 -16.01
CA GLU A 421 -9.82 16.33 -17.39
C GLU A 421 -8.62 15.40 -17.62
N VAL A 422 -7.81 15.14 -16.59
CA VAL A 422 -6.64 14.24 -16.66
C VAL A 422 -7.01 12.85 -17.15
N GLU A 423 -8.14 12.31 -16.69
CA GLU A 423 -8.61 10.97 -17.08
C GLU A 423 -8.99 10.94 -18.57
N GLN A 424 -9.74 11.93 -19.04
CA GLN A 424 -10.16 12.01 -20.44
C GLN A 424 -8.98 12.24 -21.39
N ASP A 425 -8.06 13.10 -21.00
CA ASP A 425 -6.80 13.34 -21.72
C ASP A 425 -5.94 12.07 -21.81
N GLN A 426 -5.81 11.31 -20.72
CA GLN A 426 -5.11 10.03 -20.73
C GLN A 426 -5.79 8.98 -21.63
N ILE A 427 -7.12 8.87 -21.59
CA ILE A 427 -7.88 7.97 -22.49
C ILE A 427 -7.68 8.39 -23.95
N GLY A 428 -7.69 9.70 -24.24
CA GLY A 428 -7.41 10.23 -25.57
C GLY A 428 -6.02 9.82 -26.09
N ARG A 429 -4.98 9.96 -25.26
CA ARG A 429 -3.62 9.50 -25.60
C ARG A 429 -3.55 7.99 -25.82
N LEU A 430 -4.19 7.20 -24.97
CA LEU A 430 -4.22 5.75 -25.08
C LEU A 430 -4.86 5.30 -26.39
N ASN A 431 -5.97 5.92 -26.80
CA ASN A 431 -6.63 5.60 -28.08
C ASN A 431 -5.73 5.98 -29.25
N ALA A 432 -5.12 7.16 -29.23
CA ALA A 432 -4.16 7.56 -30.27
C ALA A 432 -2.94 6.62 -30.36
N TRP A 433 -2.45 6.12 -29.22
CA TRP A 433 -1.39 5.10 -29.20
C TRP A 433 -1.83 3.81 -29.89
N ARG A 434 -3.01 3.30 -29.53
CA ARG A 434 -3.57 2.08 -30.14
C ARG A 434 -3.82 2.22 -31.64
N ASP A 435 -4.21 3.41 -32.12
CA ASP A 435 -4.46 3.68 -33.53
C ASP A 435 -3.16 3.79 -34.36
N SER A 436 -2.05 4.17 -33.73
CA SER A 436 -0.78 4.43 -34.41
C SER A 436 0.21 3.25 -34.45
N ARG A 437 0.01 2.23 -33.61
CA ARG A 437 0.93 1.09 -33.47
C ARG A 437 0.77 0.04 -34.57
N ASP A 438 1.79 -0.79 -34.79
CA ASP A 438 1.71 -1.95 -35.68
C ASP A 438 0.91 -3.08 -35.01
N ALA A 439 -0.36 -3.24 -35.42
CA ALA A 439 -1.24 -4.28 -34.91
C ALA A 439 -0.67 -5.70 -35.07
N GLY A 440 0.00 -5.99 -36.19
CA GLY A 440 0.59 -7.30 -36.42
C GLY A 440 1.77 -7.58 -35.49
N ALA A 441 2.58 -6.56 -35.16
CA ALA A 441 3.65 -6.69 -34.18
C ALA A 441 3.10 -6.93 -32.77
N VAL A 442 2.05 -6.19 -32.38
CA VAL A 442 1.35 -6.35 -31.10
C VAL A 442 0.80 -7.77 -30.94
N GLU A 443 0.08 -8.28 -31.94
CA GLU A 443 -0.50 -9.63 -31.90
C GLU A 443 0.57 -10.72 -31.72
N ARG A 444 1.70 -10.61 -32.44
CA ARG A 444 2.81 -11.55 -32.30
C ARG A 444 3.46 -11.48 -30.91
N ALA A 445 3.65 -10.27 -30.38
CA ALA A 445 4.23 -10.09 -29.06
C ALA A 445 3.32 -10.63 -27.94
N LEU A 446 2.01 -10.36 -28.02
CA LEU A 446 1.02 -10.92 -27.09
C LEU A 446 0.95 -12.45 -27.17
N ALA A 447 1.07 -13.02 -28.37
CA ALA A 447 1.12 -14.48 -28.54
C ALA A 447 2.36 -15.10 -27.88
N ALA A 448 3.53 -14.47 -28.02
CA ALA A 448 4.76 -14.91 -27.38
C ALA A 448 4.70 -14.77 -25.85
N LEU A 449 4.15 -13.67 -25.34
CA LEU A 449 3.93 -13.45 -23.91
C LEU A 449 2.99 -14.50 -23.32
N ARG A 450 1.88 -14.79 -24.01
CA ARG A 450 0.92 -15.83 -23.63
C ARG A 450 1.58 -17.20 -23.55
N GLU A 451 2.40 -17.55 -24.54
CA GLU A 451 3.13 -18.82 -24.56
C GLU A 451 4.11 -18.92 -23.39
N ALA A 452 4.86 -17.86 -23.08
CA ALA A 452 5.76 -17.84 -21.94
C ALA A 452 5.01 -18.03 -20.62
N ALA A 453 3.89 -17.32 -20.42
CA ALA A 453 3.06 -17.46 -19.22
C ALA A 453 2.48 -18.87 -19.05
N ARG A 454 2.06 -19.53 -20.15
CA ARG A 454 1.47 -20.88 -20.11
C ARG A 454 2.51 -22.00 -19.96
N SER A 455 3.65 -21.89 -20.64
CA SER A 455 4.74 -22.88 -20.58
C SER A 455 5.53 -22.79 -19.28
N GLY A 456 5.46 -21.65 -18.58
CA GLY A 456 6.24 -21.38 -17.39
C GLY A 456 7.64 -20.82 -17.68
N ALA A 457 7.94 -20.45 -18.92
CA ALA A 457 9.14 -19.71 -19.26
C ALA A 457 9.17 -18.33 -18.58
N ASN A 458 10.36 -17.73 -18.51
CA ASN A 458 10.51 -16.39 -17.92
C ASN A 458 9.78 -15.33 -18.76
N VAL A 459 8.90 -14.55 -18.13
CA VAL A 459 8.05 -13.58 -18.83
C VAL A 459 8.73 -12.26 -19.19
N MET A 460 9.92 -11.96 -18.65
CA MET A 460 10.56 -10.64 -18.80
C MET A 460 10.96 -10.33 -20.25
N GLY A 461 11.61 -11.26 -20.94
CA GLY A 461 12.00 -11.08 -22.35
C GLY A 461 10.80 -10.77 -23.24
N PRO A 462 9.77 -11.64 -23.28
CA PRO A 462 8.53 -11.38 -24.01
C PRO A 462 7.82 -10.09 -23.59
N SER A 463 7.91 -9.69 -22.33
CA SER A 463 7.33 -8.42 -21.84
C SER A 463 8.07 -7.20 -22.40
N ILE A 464 9.40 -7.25 -22.54
CA ILE A 464 10.19 -6.17 -23.17
C ILE A 464 9.88 -6.07 -24.66
N ASP A 465 9.73 -7.20 -25.35
CA ASP A 465 9.34 -7.21 -26.75
C ASP A 465 7.91 -6.69 -26.96
N ALA A 466 6.98 -7.04 -26.05
CA ALA A 466 5.64 -6.47 -26.01
C ALA A 466 5.64 -4.96 -25.80
N ALA A 467 6.47 -4.45 -24.88
CA ALA A 467 6.64 -3.02 -24.65
C ALA A 467 7.05 -2.30 -25.94
N ARG A 468 8.07 -2.82 -26.65
CA ARG A 468 8.56 -2.26 -27.92
C ARG A 468 7.54 -2.34 -29.05
N ALA A 469 6.74 -3.41 -29.09
CA ALA A 469 5.69 -3.60 -30.09
C ALA A 469 4.48 -2.66 -29.90
N GLY A 470 4.35 -2.03 -28.73
CA GLY A 470 3.26 -1.11 -28.42
C GLY A 470 2.07 -1.74 -27.71
N VAL A 471 2.27 -2.88 -27.04
CA VAL A 471 1.30 -3.49 -26.12
C VAL A 471 1.02 -2.53 -24.95
N THR A 472 -0.22 -2.53 -24.46
CA THR A 472 -0.64 -1.73 -23.31
C THR A 472 -0.57 -2.51 -21.99
N THR A 473 -0.63 -1.80 -20.87
CA THR A 473 -0.68 -2.35 -19.51
C THR A 473 -1.87 -3.29 -19.32
N GLY A 474 -3.05 -2.88 -19.81
CA GLY A 474 -4.26 -3.70 -19.78
C GLY A 474 -4.12 -4.97 -20.60
N GLU A 475 -3.56 -4.89 -21.82
CA GLU A 475 -3.35 -6.05 -22.69
C GLU A 475 -2.33 -7.04 -22.11
N TRP A 476 -1.21 -6.55 -21.56
CA TRP A 476 -0.23 -7.38 -20.88
C TRP A 476 -0.85 -8.12 -19.69
N ALA A 477 -1.58 -7.39 -18.85
CA ALA A 477 -2.19 -7.96 -17.66
C ALA A 477 -3.33 -8.93 -18.00
N GLU A 478 -4.06 -8.70 -19.08
CA GLU A 478 -5.09 -9.61 -19.57
C GLU A 478 -4.49 -10.96 -20.00
N GLU A 479 -3.30 -10.99 -20.61
CA GLU A 479 -2.62 -12.25 -20.89
C GLU A 479 -2.20 -12.99 -19.61
N MET A 480 -1.77 -12.28 -18.57
CA MET A 480 -1.50 -12.88 -17.26
C MET A 480 -2.78 -13.42 -16.60
N ARG A 481 -3.90 -12.68 -16.66
CA ARG A 481 -5.22 -13.13 -16.17
C ARG A 481 -5.71 -14.37 -16.89
N ARG A 482 -5.53 -14.45 -18.22
CA ARG A 482 -5.89 -15.63 -19.02
C ARG A 482 -5.06 -16.85 -18.67
N ALA A 483 -3.76 -16.67 -18.41
CA ALA A 483 -2.85 -17.76 -18.08
C ALA A 483 -3.00 -18.27 -16.65
N HIS A 484 -3.28 -17.38 -15.69
CA HIS A 484 -3.17 -17.68 -14.26
C HIS A 484 -4.48 -17.52 -13.47
N GLY A 485 -5.52 -16.92 -14.07
CA GLY A 485 -6.76 -16.55 -13.42
C GLY A 485 -6.64 -15.27 -12.58
N THR A 486 -7.77 -14.87 -12.01
CA THR A 486 -7.88 -13.75 -11.06
C THR A 486 -8.01 -14.26 -9.63
N TYR A 487 -7.59 -13.46 -8.66
CA TYR A 487 -7.67 -13.82 -7.24
C TYR A 487 -8.54 -12.85 -6.45
N ARG A 488 -9.31 -13.37 -5.48
CA ARG A 488 -9.92 -12.60 -4.40
C ARG A 488 -9.25 -13.02 -3.09
N GLY A 489 -8.56 -12.09 -2.46
CA GLY A 489 -7.84 -12.33 -1.21
C GLY A 489 -8.78 -12.44 0.00
N PRO A 490 -8.28 -13.00 1.11
CA PRO A 490 -9.07 -13.08 2.34
C PRO A 490 -9.34 -11.71 2.93
N THR A 491 -10.53 -11.53 3.50
CA THR A 491 -10.92 -10.30 4.20
C THR A 491 -10.34 -10.19 5.60
N GLY A 492 -9.95 -11.33 6.20
CA GLY A 492 -9.53 -11.42 7.60
C GLY A 492 -10.66 -11.28 8.62
N VAL A 493 -11.91 -11.12 8.17
CA VAL A 493 -13.09 -11.02 9.03
C VAL A 493 -13.84 -12.35 9.01
N SER A 494 -13.94 -13.01 10.17
CA SER A 494 -14.73 -14.25 10.30
C SER A 494 -16.22 -13.97 10.16
N ALA A 495 -16.92 -14.82 9.40
CA ALA A 495 -18.37 -14.81 9.26
C ALA A 495 -19.13 -15.40 10.48
N SER A 496 -18.41 -16.01 11.43
CA SER A 496 -19.04 -16.58 12.63
C SER A 496 -19.51 -15.51 13.61
N VAL A 497 -20.58 -15.79 14.36
CA VAL A 497 -21.05 -14.92 15.44
C VAL A 497 -19.93 -14.71 16.45
N SER A 498 -19.71 -13.45 16.83
CA SER A 498 -18.67 -13.10 17.79
C SER A 498 -19.07 -13.40 19.23
N ASN A 499 -18.13 -13.95 19.99
CA ASN A 499 -18.22 -14.11 21.44
C ASN A 499 -17.66 -12.89 22.21
N ARG A 500 -17.11 -11.88 21.51
CA ARG A 500 -16.61 -10.65 22.13
C ARG A 500 -17.76 -9.65 22.25
N THR A 501 -18.38 -9.59 23.43
CA THR A 501 -19.59 -8.76 23.64
C THR A 501 -19.42 -7.66 24.69
N GLU A 502 -18.28 -7.62 25.38
CA GLU A 502 -18.03 -6.69 26.48
C GLU A 502 -18.11 -5.23 26.00
N GLY A 503 -18.97 -4.43 26.62
CA GLY A 503 -19.18 -3.02 26.27
C GLY A 503 -20.05 -2.80 25.03
N LEU A 504 -20.70 -3.85 24.51
CA LEU A 504 -21.60 -3.81 23.35
C LEU A 504 -23.05 -4.19 23.69
N GLU A 505 -23.38 -4.37 24.96
CA GLU A 505 -24.66 -4.92 25.43
C GLU A 505 -25.84 -4.09 24.91
N GLU A 506 -25.77 -2.77 25.04
CA GLU A 506 -26.81 -1.84 24.57
C GLU A 506 -26.96 -1.86 23.05
N LEU A 507 -25.84 -1.90 22.31
CA LEU A 507 -25.86 -1.96 20.84
C LEU A 507 -26.46 -3.27 20.34
N ARG A 508 -26.12 -4.40 20.98
CA ARG A 508 -26.70 -5.70 20.63
C ARG A 508 -28.21 -5.71 20.88
N ALA A 509 -28.66 -5.19 22.02
CA ALA A 509 -30.10 -5.07 22.31
C ALA A 509 -30.82 -4.18 21.28
N ALA A 510 -30.18 -3.09 20.83
CA ALA A 510 -30.74 -2.23 19.78
C ALA A 510 -30.81 -2.94 18.42
N VAL A 511 -29.77 -3.69 18.04
CA VAL A 511 -29.76 -4.54 16.83
C VAL A 511 -30.88 -5.58 16.90
N ASP A 512 -31.09 -6.22 18.07
CA ASP A 512 -32.16 -7.19 18.28
C ASP A 512 -33.54 -6.54 18.10
N ALA A 513 -33.78 -5.38 18.74
CA ALA A 513 -35.04 -4.66 18.65
C ALA A 513 -35.39 -4.16 17.23
N VAL A 514 -34.39 -3.72 16.45
CA VAL A 514 -34.59 -3.37 15.04
C VAL A 514 -34.78 -4.62 14.18
N SER A 515 -34.04 -5.70 14.45
CA SER A 515 -34.21 -6.98 13.74
C SER A 515 -35.61 -7.56 13.91
N ASP A 516 -36.18 -7.46 15.11
CA ASP A 516 -37.55 -7.91 15.38
C ASP A 516 -38.57 -7.11 14.57
N ARG A 517 -38.39 -5.79 14.44
CA ARG A 517 -39.23 -4.92 13.61
C ARG A 517 -39.07 -5.17 12.11
N LEU A 518 -37.86 -5.52 11.67
CA LEU A 518 -37.56 -5.91 10.27
C LEU A 518 -38.03 -7.34 9.93
N GLY A 519 -38.39 -8.15 10.93
CA GLY A 519 -38.78 -9.56 10.77
C GLY A 519 -37.61 -10.50 10.42
N ARG A 520 -36.38 -10.01 10.41
CA ARG A 520 -35.14 -10.76 10.21
C ARG A 520 -33.95 -9.98 10.74
N ARG A 521 -32.79 -10.62 10.84
CA ARG A 521 -31.57 -9.97 11.31
C ARG A 521 -31.23 -8.73 10.48
N LEU A 522 -30.88 -7.64 11.15
CA LEU A 522 -30.33 -6.44 10.52
C LEU A 522 -29.15 -6.82 9.63
N LYS A 523 -29.25 -6.47 8.35
CA LYS A 523 -28.31 -6.84 7.28
C LYS A 523 -27.54 -5.61 6.83
N PHE A 524 -26.24 -5.61 7.04
CA PHE A 524 -25.35 -4.52 6.65
C PHE A 524 -24.37 -4.98 5.55
N LEU A 525 -24.46 -4.36 4.38
CA LEU A 525 -23.56 -4.62 3.26
C LEU A 525 -22.43 -3.60 3.28
N ILE A 526 -21.18 -4.07 3.33
CA ILE A 526 -20.00 -3.23 3.18
C ILE A 526 -19.41 -3.45 1.79
N GLY A 527 -19.34 -2.38 0.99
CA GLY A 527 -18.81 -2.39 -0.36
C GLY A 527 -17.57 -1.50 -0.52
N LYS A 528 -16.64 -1.94 -1.36
CA LYS A 528 -15.50 -1.13 -1.80
C LYS A 528 -15.50 -1.01 -3.33
N PRO A 529 -16.13 0.04 -3.88
CA PRO A 529 -16.20 0.24 -5.33
C PRO A 529 -14.84 0.67 -5.90
N GLY A 530 -14.56 0.32 -7.16
CA GLY A 530 -13.35 0.75 -7.88
C GLY A 530 -12.13 -0.14 -7.62
N LEU A 531 -10.93 0.41 -7.66
CA LEU A 531 -9.66 -0.31 -7.47
C LEU A 531 -9.02 -0.05 -6.10
N ASP A 532 -9.66 0.76 -5.25
CA ASP A 532 -9.17 1.09 -3.91
C ASP A 532 -8.95 -0.17 -3.05
N GLY A 533 -7.66 -0.46 -2.81
CA GLY A 533 -7.20 -1.59 -2.00
C GLY A 533 -7.18 -1.33 -0.49
N HIS A 534 -7.44 -0.11 -0.02
CA HIS A 534 -7.38 0.22 1.42
C HIS A 534 -8.57 -0.39 2.18
N SER A 535 -8.40 -1.59 2.71
CA SER A 535 -9.49 -2.34 3.33
C SER A 535 -9.58 -2.19 4.86
N ASN A 536 -8.56 -1.64 5.53
CA ASN A 536 -8.49 -1.59 6.99
C ASN A 536 -9.76 -0.98 7.62
N GLY A 537 -10.21 0.19 7.16
CA GLY A 537 -11.43 0.82 7.70
C GLY A 537 -12.67 -0.07 7.52
N ALA A 538 -12.87 -0.61 6.31
CA ALA A 538 -13.98 -1.51 6.01
C ALA A 538 -13.95 -2.79 6.86
N GLU A 539 -12.78 -3.38 7.06
CA GLU A 539 -12.57 -4.57 7.88
C GLU A 539 -12.91 -4.31 9.36
N GLN A 540 -12.54 -3.14 9.90
CA GLN A 540 -12.84 -2.78 11.29
C GLN A 540 -14.33 -2.48 11.49
N ILE A 541 -14.96 -1.85 10.51
CA ILE A 541 -16.42 -1.64 10.49
C ILE A 541 -17.15 -2.99 10.40
N ALA A 542 -16.74 -3.88 9.51
CA ALA A 542 -17.31 -5.23 9.41
C ALA A 542 -17.10 -6.04 10.70
N PHE A 543 -15.90 -5.99 11.28
CA PHE A 543 -15.56 -6.65 12.54
C PHE A 543 -16.46 -6.15 13.67
N ARG A 544 -16.60 -4.82 13.83
CA ARG A 544 -17.44 -4.24 14.90
C ARG A 544 -18.93 -4.48 14.67
N ALA A 545 -19.42 -4.39 13.44
CA ALA A 545 -20.82 -4.69 13.10
C ALA A 545 -21.20 -6.14 13.44
N ARG A 546 -20.30 -7.09 13.13
CA ARG A 546 -20.44 -8.49 13.53
C ARG A 546 -20.46 -8.65 15.05
N ASP A 547 -19.60 -7.96 15.78
CA ASP A 547 -19.56 -8.01 17.26
C ASP A 547 -20.83 -7.42 17.91
N CYS A 548 -21.42 -6.40 17.28
CA CYS A 548 -22.76 -5.89 17.62
C CYS A 548 -23.90 -6.84 17.21
N GLY A 549 -23.57 -7.93 16.52
CA GLY A 549 -24.49 -8.99 16.14
C GLY A 549 -25.21 -8.75 14.81
N MET A 550 -24.83 -7.78 13.98
CA MET A 550 -25.45 -7.61 12.66
C MET A 550 -25.12 -8.80 11.74
N ASP A 551 -26.00 -9.11 10.79
CA ASP A 551 -25.67 -9.97 9.65
C ASP A 551 -24.89 -9.13 8.62
N ILE A 552 -23.63 -9.47 8.38
CA ILE A 552 -22.73 -8.69 7.51
C ILE A 552 -22.51 -9.38 6.16
N SER A 553 -22.48 -8.59 5.09
CA SER A 553 -21.93 -9.01 3.79
C SER A 553 -20.71 -8.14 3.49
N TYR A 554 -19.54 -8.75 3.34
CA TYR A 554 -18.29 -8.07 2.94
C TYR A 554 -17.45 -8.99 2.06
N ASP A 555 -17.45 -8.73 0.76
CA ASP A 555 -16.77 -9.54 -0.26
C ASP A 555 -15.35 -9.04 -0.57
N GLY A 556 -14.82 -8.14 0.26
CA GLY A 556 -13.49 -7.56 0.10
C GLY A 556 -13.45 -6.36 -0.85
N ILE A 557 -12.31 -6.21 -1.52
CA ILE A 557 -11.97 -5.08 -2.39
C ILE A 557 -12.33 -5.34 -3.86
N ARG A 558 -12.37 -4.26 -4.63
CA ARG A 558 -12.48 -4.25 -6.09
C ARG A 558 -13.79 -4.76 -6.66
N LEU A 559 -14.87 -4.27 -6.08
CA LEU A 559 -16.21 -4.48 -6.60
C LEU A 559 -16.54 -3.39 -7.62
N THR A 560 -17.21 -3.76 -8.70
CA THR A 560 -17.89 -2.78 -9.55
C THR A 560 -19.11 -2.21 -8.79
N PRO A 561 -19.53 -0.97 -9.09
CA PRO A 561 -20.80 -0.43 -8.59
C PRO A 561 -22.00 -1.34 -8.86
N GLU A 562 -22.00 -2.01 -10.02
CA GLU A 562 -23.02 -2.99 -10.41
C GLU A 562 -23.03 -4.23 -9.51
N GLU A 563 -21.87 -4.84 -9.22
CA GLU A 563 -21.78 -5.97 -8.29
C GLU A 563 -22.29 -5.62 -6.89
N ILE A 564 -22.03 -4.40 -6.41
CA ILE A 564 -22.53 -3.92 -5.11
C ILE A 564 -24.06 -3.84 -5.12
N ALA A 565 -24.65 -3.25 -6.16
CA ALA A 565 -26.11 -3.17 -6.29
C ALA A 565 -26.77 -4.55 -6.40
N GLN A 566 -26.16 -5.47 -7.16
CA GLN A 566 -26.63 -6.85 -7.28
C GLN A 566 -26.56 -7.61 -5.96
N THR A 567 -25.47 -7.45 -5.21
CA THR A 567 -25.34 -8.05 -3.87
C THR A 567 -26.35 -7.45 -2.89
N ALA A 568 -26.59 -6.13 -2.94
CA ALA A 568 -27.60 -5.49 -2.12
C ALA A 568 -29.01 -6.04 -2.39
N ALA A 569 -29.35 -6.26 -3.68
CA ALA A 569 -30.62 -6.86 -4.08
C ALA A 569 -30.75 -8.32 -3.64
N ARG A 570 -29.71 -9.12 -3.91
CA ARG A 570 -29.68 -10.57 -3.61
C ARG A 570 -29.79 -10.85 -2.12
N ASP A 571 -29.05 -10.11 -1.30
CA ASP A 571 -28.95 -10.35 0.14
C ASP A 571 -30.03 -9.57 0.94
N GLY A 572 -30.76 -8.67 0.28
CA GLY A 572 -31.67 -7.73 0.92
C GLY A 572 -30.93 -6.88 1.94
N ALA A 573 -30.00 -6.04 1.50
CA ALA A 573 -29.32 -5.12 2.42
C ALA A 573 -30.32 -4.14 3.05
N HIS A 574 -30.22 -3.92 4.36
CA HIS A 574 -30.99 -2.87 5.03
C HIS A 574 -30.22 -1.54 5.07
N VAL A 575 -28.88 -1.61 5.09
CA VAL A 575 -27.98 -0.47 4.97
C VAL A 575 -26.79 -0.87 4.09
N ILE A 576 -26.31 0.05 3.27
CA ILE A 576 -25.11 -0.12 2.44
C ILE A 576 -24.04 0.86 2.92
N GLY A 577 -22.88 0.36 3.31
CA GLY A 577 -21.70 1.16 3.66
C GLY A 577 -20.65 1.08 2.59
N LEU A 578 -20.29 2.20 1.98
CA LEU A 578 -19.22 2.29 0.99
C LEU A 578 -17.94 2.81 1.64
N SER A 579 -16.82 2.12 1.46
CA SER A 579 -15.51 2.56 1.98
C SER A 579 -14.56 2.93 0.84
N ILE A 580 -14.20 4.20 0.71
CA ILE A 580 -13.41 4.75 -0.42
C ILE A 580 -12.32 5.68 0.10
N LEU A 581 -11.06 5.32 -0.10
CA LEU A 581 -9.89 6.10 0.34
C LEU A 581 -9.03 6.61 -0.84
N SER A 582 -9.41 6.31 -2.08
CA SER A 582 -8.64 6.69 -3.28
C SER A 582 -8.88 8.12 -3.76
N GLY A 583 -9.77 8.88 -3.11
CA GLY A 583 -10.19 10.23 -3.56
C GLY A 583 -11.21 10.21 -4.70
N SER A 584 -11.73 9.03 -5.05
CA SER A 584 -12.65 8.79 -6.17
C SER A 584 -14.11 8.64 -5.72
N HIS A 585 -14.44 9.09 -4.51
CA HIS A 585 -15.75 8.90 -3.88
C HIS A 585 -16.89 9.53 -4.69
N LEU A 586 -16.74 10.74 -5.22
CA LEU A 586 -17.81 11.38 -5.99
C LEU A 586 -18.26 10.56 -7.23
N PRO A 587 -17.37 10.19 -8.18
CA PRO A 587 -17.79 9.42 -9.35
C PRO A 587 -18.25 8.00 -8.98
N LEU A 588 -17.59 7.33 -8.03
CA LEU A 588 -17.93 5.95 -7.66
C LEU A 588 -19.27 5.85 -6.92
N VAL A 589 -19.52 6.74 -5.95
CA VAL A 589 -20.79 6.76 -5.20
C VAL A 589 -21.95 7.12 -6.12
N ARG A 590 -21.75 8.07 -7.04
CA ARG A 590 -22.76 8.40 -8.04
C ARG A 590 -23.17 7.17 -8.86
N ASP A 591 -22.20 6.42 -9.40
CA ASP A 591 -22.48 5.20 -10.17
C ASP A 591 -23.23 4.16 -9.30
N VAL A 592 -22.81 3.95 -8.05
CA VAL A 592 -23.52 3.04 -7.12
C VAL A 592 -24.97 3.46 -6.91
N ILE A 593 -25.24 4.75 -6.65
CA ILE A 593 -26.60 5.25 -6.45
C ILE A 593 -27.44 5.05 -7.71
N GLU A 594 -26.89 5.32 -8.90
CA GLU A 594 -27.57 5.10 -10.18
C GLU A 594 -27.90 3.61 -10.40
N ARG A 595 -26.99 2.68 -10.06
CA ARG A 595 -27.27 1.23 -10.13
C ARG A 595 -28.32 0.78 -9.13
N LEU A 596 -28.29 1.30 -7.91
CA LEU A 596 -29.30 1.02 -6.89
C LEU A 596 -30.67 1.52 -7.31
N GLU A 597 -30.76 2.72 -7.91
CA GLU A 597 -32.00 3.26 -8.44
C GLU A 597 -32.55 2.38 -9.58
N ALA A 598 -31.69 1.99 -10.53
CA ALA A 598 -32.06 1.07 -11.61
C ALA A 598 -32.54 -0.29 -11.10
N ALA A 599 -32.03 -0.75 -9.95
CA ALA A 599 -32.45 -1.98 -9.28
C ALA A 599 -33.66 -1.81 -8.34
N GLY A 600 -34.24 -0.61 -8.22
CA GLY A 600 -35.38 -0.34 -7.33
C GLY A 600 -35.02 -0.25 -5.83
N LEU A 601 -33.73 -0.08 -5.51
CA LEU A 601 -33.18 -0.07 -4.15
C LEU A 601 -32.88 1.34 -3.62
N ARG A 602 -33.46 2.39 -4.21
CA ARG A 602 -33.21 3.78 -3.79
C ARG A 602 -33.57 4.07 -2.32
N HIS A 603 -34.49 3.27 -1.77
CA HIS A 603 -34.95 3.32 -0.38
C HIS A 603 -33.95 2.76 0.63
N VAL A 604 -32.95 2.00 0.19
CA VAL A 604 -31.91 1.46 1.07
C VAL A 604 -30.91 2.58 1.38
N PRO A 605 -30.73 2.97 2.66
CA PRO A 605 -29.78 4.02 3.03
C PRO A 605 -28.35 3.64 2.67
N VAL A 606 -27.66 4.58 2.04
CA VAL A 606 -26.23 4.48 1.71
C VAL A 606 -25.44 5.41 2.63
N VAL A 607 -24.45 4.87 3.33
CA VAL A 607 -23.45 5.64 4.07
C VAL A 607 -22.09 5.52 3.40
N VAL A 608 -21.26 6.55 3.50
CA VAL A 608 -19.93 6.58 2.87
C VAL A 608 -18.87 6.88 3.92
N GLY A 609 -17.81 6.08 3.96
CA GLY A 609 -16.66 6.26 4.83
C GLY A 609 -15.35 6.41 4.05
N GLY A 610 -14.44 7.28 4.48
CA GLY A 610 -13.15 7.45 3.83
C GLY A 610 -12.45 8.78 4.09
N ILE A 611 -11.41 9.07 3.31
CA ILE A 611 -10.76 10.39 3.30
C ILE A 611 -11.58 11.30 2.38
N ILE A 612 -12.51 12.05 2.96
CA ILE A 612 -13.53 12.83 2.23
C ILE A 612 -13.48 14.28 2.73
N PRO A 613 -13.07 15.24 1.89
CA PRO A 613 -13.11 16.65 2.23
C PRO A 613 -14.53 17.15 2.54
N ASP A 614 -14.66 18.17 3.40
CA ASP A 614 -15.97 18.69 3.85
C ASP A 614 -16.86 19.17 2.69
N GLU A 615 -16.27 19.67 1.60
CA GLU A 615 -17.02 20.07 0.40
C GLU A 615 -17.63 18.87 -0.32
N ASP A 616 -16.85 17.81 -0.51
CA ASP A 616 -17.30 16.59 -1.14
C ASP A 616 -18.34 15.85 -0.28
N ALA A 617 -18.20 15.92 1.05
CA ALA A 617 -19.20 15.38 1.97
C ALA A 617 -20.57 16.05 1.75
N ARG A 618 -20.62 17.37 1.57
CA ARG A 618 -21.87 18.09 1.23
C ARG A 618 -22.44 17.65 -0.11
N ALA A 619 -21.58 17.46 -1.12
CA ALA A 619 -21.99 16.97 -2.43
C ALA A 619 -22.56 15.55 -2.37
N LEU A 620 -21.95 14.65 -1.59
CA LEU A 620 -22.45 13.29 -1.37
C LEU A 620 -23.84 13.29 -0.69
N THR A 621 -24.03 14.11 0.34
CA THR A 621 -25.34 14.25 0.99
C THR A 621 -26.39 14.79 0.03
N ALA A 622 -26.05 15.73 -0.86
CA ALA A 622 -26.95 16.22 -1.89
C ALA A 622 -27.33 15.14 -2.94
N MET A 623 -26.49 14.11 -3.14
CA MET A 623 -26.83 12.92 -3.95
C MET A 623 -27.73 11.92 -3.20
N GLY A 624 -27.99 12.18 -1.92
CA GLY A 624 -28.81 11.39 -1.01
C GLY A 624 -28.07 10.21 -0.38
N VAL A 625 -26.78 10.38 -0.11
CA VAL A 625 -26.04 9.64 0.91
C VAL A 625 -26.54 10.06 2.29
N ALA A 626 -26.92 9.09 3.12
CA ALA A 626 -27.53 9.32 4.43
C ALA A 626 -26.54 9.87 5.46
N LYS A 627 -25.29 9.38 5.45
CA LYS A 627 -24.23 9.86 6.35
C LYS A 627 -22.84 9.65 5.75
N VAL A 628 -21.94 10.59 6.05
CA VAL A 628 -20.53 10.54 5.66
C VAL A 628 -19.67 10.41 6.92
N TYR A 629 -18.72 9.47 6.91
CA TYR A 629 -17.77 9.23 7.99
C TYR A 629 -16.34 9.48 7.50
N THR A 630 -15.57 10.24 8.25
CA THR A 630 -14.19 10.65 7.96
C THR A 630 -13.24 10.08 9.02
N PRO A 631 -11.90 10.24 8.89
CA PRO A 631 -10.99 9.91 9.99
C PRO A 631 -11.30 10.62 11.32
N LYS A 632 -12.13 11.66 11.32
CA LYS A 632 -12.68 12.29 12.53
C LYS A 632 -13.63 11.37 13.31
N ASP A 633 -14.33 10.48 12.62
CA ASP A 633 -15.34 9.58 13.18
C ASP A 633 -14.67 8.27 13.64
N PHE A 634 -13.82 8.35 14.65
CA PHE A 634 -13.04 7.20 15.13
C PHE A 634 -13.81 6.28 16.11
N GLU A 635 -14.94 6.75 16.65
CA GLU A 635 -15.77 6.01 17.62
C GLU A 635 -16.68 5.00 16.91
N LEU A 636 -16.20 3.76 16.79
CA LEU A 636 -16.90 2.70 16.06
C LEU A 636 -18.29 2.42 16.63
N ASN A 637 -18.46 2.50 17.96
CA ASN A 637 -19.76 2.29 18.61
C ASN A 637 -20.80 3.34 18.20
N THR A 638 -20.38 4.58 17.96
CA THR A 638 -21.26 5.66 17.47
C THR A 638 -21.72 5.35 16.05
N ILE A 639 -20.80 4.92 15.17
CA ILE A 639 -21.13 4.50 13.79
C ILE A 639 -22.11 3.33 13.81
N MET A 640 -21.91 2.33 14.67
CA MET A 640 -22.83 1.18 14.74
C MET A 640 -24.23 1.61 15.19
N ARG A 641 -24.33 2.55 16.15
CA ARG A 641 -25.62 3.09 16.59
C ARG A 641 -26.36 3.77 15.44
N ASP A 642 -25.67 4.59 14.65
CA ASP A 642 -26.25 5.25 13.49
C ASP A 642 -26.78 4.24 12.46
N ILE A 643 -26.04 3.17 12.19
CA ILE A 643 -26.46 2.11 11.25
C ILE A 643 -27.75 1.45 11.74
N VAL A 644 -27.88 1.20 13.06
CA VAL A 644 -29.11 0.65 13.65
C VAL A 644 -30.28 1.62 13.45
N VAL A 645 -30.08 2.92 13.68
CA VAL A 645 -31.11 3.95 13.50
C VAL A 645 -31.54 4.06 12.04
N LEU A 646 -30.60 4.05 11.10
CA LEU A 646 -30.88 4.14 9.66
C LEU A 646 -31.69 2.95 9.14
N ALA A 647 -31.56 1.79 9.78
CA ALA A 647 -32.31 0.60 9.40
C ALA A 647 -33.70 0.49 10.06
N ASP A 648 -34.02 1.40 10.99
CA ASP A 648 -35.25 1.35 11.77
C ASP A 648 -36.46 1.82 10.93
N PRO A 649 -37.44 0.95 10.64
CA PRO A 649 -38.61 1.32 9.85
C PRO A 649 -39.47 2.44 10.46
N GLU A 650 -39.47 2.59 11.80
CA GLU A 650 -40.24 3.64 12.48
C GLU A 650 -39.56 5.01 12.39
N ALA A 651 -38.23 5.04 12.28
CA ALA A 651 -37.48 6.28 12.04
C ALA A 651 -37.66 6.77 10.60
N ILE A 652 -37.69 5.85 9.63
CA ILE A 652 -37.91 6.15 8.20
C ILE A 652 -39.34 6.67 7.93
N ALA A 653 -40.33 6.27 8.75
CA ALA A 653 -41.72 6.72 8.60
C ALA A 653 -42.00 8.11 9.21
N ALA A 654 -41.04 8.69 9.93
CA ALA A 654 -41.18 9.98 10.63
C ALA A 654 -40.50 11.17 9.92
N GLU A 655 -39.70 10.91 8.89
CA GLU A 655 -39.19 11.89 7.90
C GLU A 655 -40.06 11.91 6.64
#